data_AF-A0A9D4NYQ3-F1
#
_entry.id   AF-A0A9D4NYQ3-F1
#
_cell.length_a   1.000
_cell.length_b   1.000
_cell.length_c   1.000
_cell.angle_alpha   90.00
_cell.angle_beta   90.00
_cell.angle_gamma   90.00
#
_symmetry.space_group_name_H-M   'P 1'
#
loop_
_entity.id
_entity.type
_entity.pdbx_description
1 polymer ?
#
loop_
_entity_poly.entity_id
_entity_poly.type
_entity_poly.pdbx_seq_one_letter_code
_entity_poly.pdbx_strand_id
1 'polypeptide(L)'
;MSNNIVPIEQPKSQKPSNSAFKQQKLSAWQPIFTVGTVLPTFFLIGVAFIPVGIGLLISSYQVQELEIDYTSCERRAINTIPQIIDNSTATSTLCSEFLAKNPNGNCSCLIDLELDADYRRDVFLYYGLTNFYQNHRRYVKSRDDYQLLGHLRAGRECSPFAHRIDPMDGILKPVMPCGAIANSLFNDTFQLERLVVDASNNPAYNEVPLIKTGIAWATDKNKFKNPPIPKGSNSLAPAYNGTVHPINWPRNVYDLDPSDPNDNGLQNEGFIVWMRTAAFPTFRKLYARIRHDINEKDVSYQEGLPKGKYRLHIQYNFPVAGFKGKKRFIISNTSWLGGRNPFIGAVYILVGMTALLLSGLFLLIHKKFGPRMAQYNDVKNLLEKYHQEHLLRFYDDRNTAEQNQQLIDDINSVNFQSLCRQEYFDNSNQSNKSIDEHLEPLDASIQQDIRQTSAEQLEQYRKIGLEEISKGKVAVLLLAGGQGTRLGSSLPKGMFDVGLVSKKTLYQIQAERIYRLQEMAGKSAIIPWYIMASEHTIEPTIEFFKKHNYFNLDEKNIRFFEQDIIPCFTLDGKIILKETYKLARSPNGNGGLYEAISKKGILNDMQQRGIEHIHAYCVDNILVKVADPVFIGYCASKNVECGAKTVEKMNPGEAVGVICKVRGRYQVVEYSEVSKEISERRNTDGRLMFNAGNICNHYFTLKFLQDKVHYDELPYHQAKKKIPFVDNEGNHVKPDKPNGIKLEKFIFDVFRFVDVDKFAVWQVLREDEFSPLKNNDQATRDSPTTARLSLYNLHQRYVLKAGGKIIDGEKGIPVPLLSSPVLTSDKSHYENQAICEISPLLSYEGENLANIVDGKTLSTPVMLS
;
A
#
# COMPACT_ATOMS: atom_id res chain seq x y z
N MET A 1 -1.91 -0.05 -93.54
CA MET A 1 -0.97 -0.77 -92.64
C MET A 1 0.18 0.19 -92.40
N SER A 2 0.49 0.72 -91.22
CA SER A 2 0.43 0.13 -89.88
C SER A 2 0.32 1.26 -88.84
N ASN A 3 -0.48 1.02 -87.79
CA ASN A 3 -0.79 1.99 -86.75
C ASN A 3 0.39 2.23 -85.79
N ASN A 4 0.73 3.51 -85.61
CA ASN A 4 1.49 4.03 -84.47
C ASN A 4 0.60 3.97 -83.22
N ILE A 5 1.04 3.26 -82.17
CA ILE A 5 0.51 3.41 -80.81
C ILE A 5 1.70 3.49 -79.86
N VAL A 6 1.89 4.68 -79.28
CA VAL A 6 2.80 4.96 -78.17
C VAL A 6 2.16 4.42 -76.88
N PRO A 7 2.89 3.69 -76.01
CA PRO A 7 2.36 3.32 -74.70
C PRO A 7 2.42 4.53 -73.76
N ILE A 8 1.26 4.92 -73.23
CA ILE A 8 1.14 5.92 -72.17
C ILE A 8 1.66 5.30 -70.87
N GLU A 9 2.74 5.85 -70.29
CA GLU A 9 3.19 5.54 -68.94
C GLU A 9 2.08 5.83 -67.93
N GLN A 10 1.69 4.83 -67.14
CA GLN A 10 0.81 5.06 -66.00
C GLN A 10 1.57 5.82 -64.90
N PRO A 11 0.95 6.82 -64.24
CA PRO A 11 1.60 7.55 -63.17
C PRO A 11 1.91 6.63 -61.99
N LYS A 12 3.19 6.55 -61.61
CA LYS A 12 3.63 5.85 -60.39
C LYS A 12 2.94 6.49 -59.18
N SER A 13 2.07 5.72 -58.52
CA SER A 13 1.40 6.13 -57.29
C SER A 13 2.43 6.54 -56.23
N GLN A 14 2.30 7.73 -55.67
CA GLN A 14 3.07 8.18 -54.50
C GLN A 14 2.52 7.59 -53.17
N LYS A 15 1.56 6.66 -53.20
CA LYS A 15 1.09 6.00 -51.98
C LYS A 15 2.13 4.97 -51.50
N PRO A 16 2.54 5.01 -50.22
CA PRO A 16 3.38 3.97 -49.65
C PRO A 16 2.67 2.60 -49.74
N SER A 17 3.46 1.56 -50.03
CA SER A 17 2.94 0.20 -50.22
C SER A 17 2.14 -0.30 -49.00
N ASN A 18 1.02 -0.99 -49.26
CA ASN A 18 0.02 -1.45 -48.29
C ASN A 18 0.50 -2.62 -47.39
N SER A 19 1.79 -2.70 -47.08
CA SER A 19 2.36 -3.75 -46.22
C SER A 19 2.29 -3.35 -44.75
N ALA A 20 2.05 -4.33 -43.87
CA ALA A 20 1.95 -4.12 -42.43
C ALA A 20 3.16 -3.38 -41.83
N PHE A 21 4.35 -3.58 -42.41
CA PHE A 21 5.60 -2.91 -42.01
C PHE A 21 5.58 -1.41 -42.33
N LYS A 22 5.18 -1.01 -43.56
CA LYS A 22 5.13 0.42 -43.94
C LYS A 22 3.94 1.16 -43.34
N GLN A 23 2.91 0.43 -42.89
CA GLN A 23 1.75 1.00 -42.18
C GLN A 23 1.87 0.94 -40.66
N GLN A 24 2.97 0.44 -40.11
CA GLN A 24 3.16 0.25 -38.66
C GLN A 24 2.02 -0.54 -37.99
N LYS A 25 1.40 -1.49 -38.70
CA LYS A 25 0.30 -2.35 -38.22
C LYS A 25 0.78 -3.72 -37.73
N LEU A 26 2.05 -3.82 -37.34
CA LEU A 26 2.57 -5.07 -36.78
C LEU A 26 2.00 -5.27 -35.37
N SER A 27 1.62 -6.50 -35.05
CA SER A 27 1.24 -6.90 -33.70
C SER A 27 2.34 -6.51 -32.72
N ALA A 28 2.05 -5.56 -31.84
CA ALA A 28 2.96 -5.15 -30.78
C ALA A 28 2.59 -5.88 -29.49
N TRP A 29 3.54 -6.63 -28.94
CA TRP A 29 3.42 -7.14 -27.58
C TRP A 29 3.86 -6.03 -26.61
N GLN A 30 2.96 -5.62 -25.72
CA GLN A 30 3.27 -4.69 -24.64
C GLN A 30 3.31 -5.46 -23.32
N PRO A 31 4.49 -5.79 -22.79
CA PRO A 31 4.59 -6.40 -21.47
C PRO A 31 4.08 -5.41 -20.43
N ILE A 32 3.08 -5.82 -19.66
CA ILE A 32 2.69 -5.10 -18.45
C ILE A 32 3.75 -5.43 -17.39
N PHE A 33 4.54 -4.42 -17.02
CA PHE A 33 5.59 -4.53 -16.01
C PHE A 33 4.95 -4.60 -14.62
N THR A 34 4.51 -5.79 -14.23
CA THR A 34 4.04 -6.08 -12.87
C THR A 34 5.18 -6.67 -12.04
N VAL A 35 5.10 -6.58 -10.72
CA VAL A 35 6.09 -7.21 -9.83
C VAL A 35 6.25 -8.70 -10.13
N GLY A 36 5.14 -9.38 -10.46
CA GLY A 36 5.12 -10.80 -10.84
C GLY A 36 5.82 -11.13 -12.16
N THR A 37 6.01 -10.16 -13.06
CA THR A 37 6.71 -10.37 -14.35
C THR A 37 8.13 -9.84 -14.32
N VAL A 38 8.38 -8.72 -13.64
CA VAL A 38 9.69 -8.06 -13.59
C VAL A 38 10.72 -8.87 -12.79
N LEU A 39 10.35 -9.34 -11.59
CA LEU A 39 11.28 -10.06 -10.70
C LEU A 39 11.83 -11.35 -11.34
N PRO A 40 10.99 -12.27 -11.87
CA PRO A 40 11.50 -13.48 -12.52
C PRO A 40 12.36 -13.18 -13.75
N THR A 41 12.02 -12.14 -14.51
CA THR A 41 12.75 -11.79 -15.74
C THR A 41 14.19 -11.36 -15.44
N PHE A 42 14.39 -10.45 -14.49
CA PHE A 42 15.74 -10.01 -14.09
C PHE A 42 16.56 -11.16 -13.50
N PHE A 43 15.94 -12.02 -12.69
CA PHE A 43 16.60 -13.20 -12.14
C PHE A 43 17.06 -14.18 -13.23
N LEU A 44 16.19 -14.52 -14.18
CA LEU A 44 16.50 -15.44 -15.27
C LEU A 44 17.60 -14.90 -16.20
N ILE A 45 17.54 -13.61 -16.55
CA ILE A 45 18.60 -12.96 -17.33
C ILE A 45 19.94 -13.05 -16.60
N GLY A 46 19.95 -12.76 -15.30
CA GLY A 46 21.14 -12.83 -14.45
C GLY A 46 21.79 -14.22 -14.44
N VAL A 47 20.99 -15.25 -14.19
CA VAL A 47 21.45 -16.65 -14.13
C VAL A 47 21.93 -17.16 -15.49
N ALA A 48 21.31 -16.73 -16.59
CA ALA A 48 21.69 -17.18 -17.93
C ALA A 48 22.97 -16.49 -18.47
N PHE A 49 23.13 -15.20 -18.22
CA PHE A 49 24.20 -14.42 -18.87
C PHE A 49 25.57 -14.64 -18.25
N ILE A 50 25.64 -14.95 -16.95
CA ILE A 50 26.92 -15.18 -16.26
C ILE A 50 27.65 -16.43 -16.80
N PRO A 51 27.04 -17.63 -16.88
CA PRO A 51 27.69 -18.82 -17.44
C PRO A 51 28.09 -18.63 -18.91
N VAL A 52 27.22 -17.99 -19.70
CA VAL A 52 27.53 -17.65 -21.11
C VAL A 52 28.76 -16.74 -21.17
N GLY A 53 28.79 -15.67 -20.38
CA GLY A 53 29.91 -14.74 -20.33
C GLY A 53 31.22 -15.39 -19.89
N ILE A 54 31.18 -16.29 -18.90
CA ILE A 54 32.34 -17.09 -18.48
C ILE A 54 32.85 -17.97 -19.63
N GLY A 55 31.96 -18.67 -20.33
CA GLY A 55 32.33 -19.50 -21.48
C GLY A 55 32.98 -18.68 -22.61
N LEU A 56 32.43 -17.50 -22.91
CA LEU A 56 32.97 -16.58 -23.90
C LEU A 56 34.37 -16.06 -23.50
N LEU A 57 34.59 -15.72 -22.23
CA LEU A 57 35.90 -15.30 -21.73
C LEU A 57 36.94 -16.41 -21.85
N ILE A 58 36.61 -17.63 -21.41
CA ILE A 58 37.51 -18.78 -21.50
C ILE A 58 37.92 -19.00 -22.97
N SER A 59 36.94 -19.02 -23.88
CA SER A 59 37.24 -19.17 -25.31
C SER A 59 38.11 -18.05 -25.88
N SER A 60 37.94 -16.81 -25.41
CA SER A 60 38.78 -15.69 -25.85
C SER A 60 40.20 -15.77 -25.29
N TYR A 61 40.40 -16.27 -24.08
CA TYR A 61 41.74 -16.37 -23.46
C TYR A 61 42.56 -17.57 -23.95
N GLN A 62 41.91 -18.56 -24.57
CA GLN A 62 42.60 -19.66 -25.25
C GLN A 62 43.30 -19.23 -26.56
N VAL A 63 42.93 -18.07 -27.12
CA VAL A 63 43.57 -17.51 -28.31
C VAL A 63 44.92 -16.89 -27.95
N GLN A 64 45.98 -17.42 -28.56
CA GLN A 64 47.34 -16.89 -28.48
C GLN A 64 47.52 -15.77 -29.50
N GLU A 65 48.22 -14.71 -29.10
CA GLU A 65 48.52 -13.56 -29.95
C GLU A 65 49.87 -12.96 -29.55
N LEU A 66 50.77 -12.84 -30.53
CA LEU A 66 52.04 -12.13 -30.42
C LEU A 66 52.01 -10.92 -31.34
N GLU A 67 52.34 -9.75 -30.80
CA GLU A 67 52.40 -8.48 -31.52
C GLU A 67 53.82 -7.91 -31.46
N ILE A 68 54.41 -7.67 -32.63
CA ILE A 68 55.77 -7.14 -32.79
C ILE A 68 55.69 -5.77 -33.44
N ASP A 69 56.12 -4.72 -32.74
CA ASP A 69 56.30 -3.38 -33.31
C ASP A 69 57.63 -3.33 -34.07
N TYR A 70 57.58 -3.21 -35.40
CA TYR A 70 58.76 -3.10 -36.26
C TYR A 70 58.92 -1.69 -36.85
N THR A 71 58.27 -0.69 -36.28
CA THR A 71 58.32 0.71 -36.78
C THR A 71 59.75 1.23 -36.86
N SER A 72 60.55 0.93 -35.83
CA SER A 72 61.94 1.35 -35.66
C SER A 72 62.93 0.23 -35.95
N CYS A 73 62.66 -0.58 -36.99
CA CYS A 73 63.55 -1.65 -37.39
C CYS A 73 64.85 -1.10 -38.00
N GLU A 74 66.00 -1.63 -37.60
CA GLU A 74 67.32 -1.22 -38.09
C GLU A 74 67.62 -1.81 -39.47
N ARG A 75 68.21 -1.00 -40.35
CA ARG A 75 68.57 -1.44 -41.70
C ARG A 75 69.69 -2.48 -41.67
N ARG A 76 69.56 -3.55 -42.45
CA ARG A 76 70.66 -4.46 -42.79
C ARG A 76 71.02 -4.37 -44.27
N ALA A 77 72.32 -4.41 -44.59
CA ALA A 77 72.81 -4.41 -45.96
C ALA A 77 72.61 -5.80 -46.60
N ILE A 78 71.92 -5.86 -47.73
CA ILE A 78 71.81 -7.06 -48.57
C ILE A 78 72.89 -6.97 -49.65
N ASN A 79 73.99 -7.72 -49.51
CA ASN A 79 74.89 -8.00 -50.62
C ASN A 79 74.37 -9.26 -51.35
N THR A 80 74.28 -9.19 -52.68
CA THR A 80 73.70 -10.19 -53.60
C THR A 80 74.39 -11.57 -53.58
N ILE A 81 73.61 -12.62 -53.21
CA ILE A 81 73.67 -14.09 -53.50
C ILE A 81 75.01 -14.87 -53.30
N PRO A 82 74.98 -16.12 -52.78
CA PRO A 82 74.49 -16.60 -51.48
C PRO A 82 75.67 -17.00 -50.56
N GLN A 83 75.40 -17.14 -49.27
CA GLN A 83 76.33 -17.60 -48.21
C GLN A 83 77.25 -16.53 -47.61
N ILE A 84 77.27 -16.56 -46.27
CA ILE A 84 78.06 -15.76 -45.32
C ILE A 84 77.40 -14.42 -44.97
N ILE A 85 76.63 -14.47 -43.86
CA ILE A 85 76.16 -13.31 -43.11
C ILE A 85 77.40 -12.67 -42.46
N ASP A 86 77.83 -11.53 -42.98
CA ASP A 86 78.84 -10.73 -42.29
C ASP A 86 78.15 -9.88 -41.21
N ASN A 87 78.34 -10.25 -39.94
CA ASN A 87 77.79 -9.54 -38.78
C ASN A 87 78.51 -8.19 -38.50
N SER A 88 79.44 -7.76 -39.36
CA SER A 88 80.34 -6.63 -39.07
C SER A 88 79.95 -5.27 -39.67
N THR A 89 78.82 -5.14 -40.38
CA THR A 89 78.36 -3.84 -40.93
C THR A 89 76.88 -3.55 -40.67
N ALA A 90 76.47 -3.58 -39.40
CA ALA A 90 75.23 -2.93 -38.98
C ALA A 90 75.43 -1.40 -39.02
N THR A 91 74.89 -0.75 -40.04
CA THR A 91 74.73 0.71 -40.00
C THR A 91 73.57 1.01 -39.05
N SER A 92 73.82 1.73 -37.95
CA SER A 92 72.79 2.16 -36.97
C SER A 92 71.88 3.22 -37.60
N THR A 93 71.10 2.84 -38.61
CA THR A 93 70.15 3.70 -39.29
C THR A 93 68.82 2.96 -39.38
N LEU A 94 67.77 3.60 -38.88
CA LEU A 94 66.41 3.05 -38.92
C LEU A 94 65.89 3.02 -40.36
N CYS A 95 65.15 1.98 -40.74
CA CYS A 95 64.55 1.91 -42.07
C CYS A 95 63.59 3.08 -42.35
N SER A 96 62.87 3.54 -41.33
CA SER A 96 61.99 4.72 -41.40
C SER A 96 62.75 6.00 -41.75
N GLU A 97 63.92 6.21 -41.14
CA GLU A 97 64.78 7.37 -41.40
C GLU A 97 65.50 7.28 -42.74
N PHE A 98 65.95 6.07 -43.11
CA PHE A 98 66.61 5.83 -44.39
C PHE A 98 65.69 6.14 -45.56
N LEU A 99 64.44 5.66 -45.53
CA LEU A 99 63.46 5.89 -46.59
C LEU A 99 62.93 7.33 -46.60
N ALA A 100 62.90 8.02 -45.46
CA ALA A 100 62.56 9.44 -45.42
C ALA A 100 63.59 10.29 -46.20
N LYS A 101 64.88 9.87 -46.20
CA LYS A 101 65.95 10.53 -46.95
C LYS A 101 66.12 9.97 -48.37
N ASN A 102 65.76 8.71 -48.59
CA ASN A 102 65.90 8.00 -49.87
C ASN A 102 64.57 7.35 -50.27
N PRO A 103 63.61 8.11 -50.84
CA PRO A 103 62.27 7.59 -51.14
C PRO A 103 62.23 6.39 -52.09
N ASN A 104 63.24 6.24 -52.94
CA ASN A 104 63.37 5.12 -53.89
C ASN A 104 64.37 4.04 -53.42
N GLY A 105 64.88 4.15 -52.20
CA GLY A 105 65.83 3.17 -51.63
C GLY A 105 65.11 1.89 -51.18
N ASN A 106 65.85 0.78 -51.14
CA ASN A 106 65.33 -0.48 -50.61
C ASN A 106 65.84 -0.68 -49.17
N CYS A 107 64.94 -0.92 -48.21
CA CYS A 107 65.33 -1.18 -46.82
C CYS A 107 64.79 -2.52 -46.32
N SER A 108 65.69 -3.37 -45.86
CA SER A 108 65.34 -4.67 -45.31
C SER A 108 65.87 -4.78 -43.89
N CYS A 109 65.13 -5.46 -43.03
CA CYS A 109 65.53 -5.67 -41.65
C CYS A 109 65.14 -7.06 -41.15
N LEU A 110 65.76 -7.45 -40.04
CA LEU A 110 65.69 -8.78 -39.45
C LEU A 110 65.32 -8.66 -37.96
N ILE A 111 64.24 -9.34 -37.55
CA ILE A 111 63.79 -9.41 -36.16
C ILE A 111 63.76 -10.87 -35.73
N ASP A 112 64.53 -11.21 -34.69
CA ASP A 112 64.42 -12.50 -34.01
C ASP A 112 63.29 -12.42 -32.97
N LEU A 113 62.39 -13.41 -32.97
CA LEU A 113 61.22 -13.47 -32.10
C LEU A 113 61.08 -14.88 -31.48
N GLU A 114 60.49 -14.95 -30.30
CA GLU A 114 60.27 -16.22 -29.58
C GLU A 114 58.78 -16.40 -29.28
N LEU A 115 58.26 -17.58 -29.56
CA LEU A 115 56.89 -17.98 -29.22
C LEU A 115 56.92 -18.78 -27.92
N ASP A 116 56.32 -18.24 -26.87
CA ASP A 116 56.30 -18.85 -25.52
C ASP A 116 55.35 -20.05 -25.41
N ALA A 117 54.42 -20.21 -26.34
CA ALA A 117 53.40 -21.25 -26.37
C ALA A 117 53.09 -21.71 -27.81
N ASP A 118 52.52 -22.91 -27.94
CA ASP A 118 52.07 -23.43 -29.23
C ASP A 118 50.79 -22.72 -29.68
N TYR A 119 50.81 -22.16 -30.89
CA TYR A 119 49.65 -21.54 -31.51
C TYR A 119 48.88 -22.62 -32.26
N ARG A 120 47.92 -23.26 -31.59
CA ARG A 120 47.21 -24.42 -32.13
C ARG A 120 46.18 -24.04 -33.20
N ARG A 121 45.95 -24.96 -34.15
CA ARG A 121 45.01 -24.86 -35.29
C ARG A 121 45.41 -23.80 -36.31
N ASP A 122 44.43 -23.17 -36.96
CA ASP A 122 44.65 -22.15 -37.98
C ASP A 122 45.38 -20.94 -37.41
N VAL A 123 46.60 -20.71 -37.90
CA VAL A 123 47.44 -19.57 -37.53
C VAL A 123 47.48 -18.57 -38.66
N PHE A 124 47.24 -17.31 -38.30
CA PHE A 124 47.14 -16.20 -39.22
C PHE A 124 48.18 -15.13 -38.89
N LEU A 125 48.74 -14.54 -39.95
CA LEU A 125 49.67 -13.43 -39.87
C LEU A 125 48.95 -12.16 -40.29
N TYR A 126 49.08 -11.10 -39.50
CA TYR A 126 48.49 -9.81 -39.79
C TYR A 126 49.57 -8.74 -39.80
N TYR A 127 49.37 -7.70 -40.61
CA TYR A 127 50.03 -6.42 -40.38
C TYR A 127 49.06 -5.47 -39.69
N GLY A 128 49.60 -4.63 -38.81
CA GLY A 128 48.86 -3.61 -38.08
C GLY A 128 49.41 -2.23 -38.35
N LEU A 129 48.51 -1.26 -38.47
CA LEU A 129 48.84 0.17 -38.53
C LEU A 129 48.14 0.90 -37.39
N THR A 130 48.80 1.92 -36.85
CA THR A 130 48.21 2.87 -35.92
C THR A 130 48.19 4.26 -36.53
N ASN A 131 47.28 5.11 -36.05
CA ASN A 131 47.10 6.49 -36.51
C ASN A 131 46.84 6.62 -38.02
N PHE A 132 46.18 5.62 -38.63
CA PHE A 132 45.84 5.61 -40.06
C PHE A 132 44.32 5.52 -40.27
N TYR A 133 43.71 6.62 -40.70
CA TYR A 133 42.25 6.81 -40.67
C TYR A 133 41.54 6.32 -41.95
N GLN A 134 41.44 4.99 -42.14
CA GLN A 134 40.68 4.42 -43.26
C GLN A 134 39.17 4.74 -43.22
N ASN A 135 38.65 5.10 -42.05
CA ASN A 135 37.26 5.48 -41.84
C ASN A 135 36.94 6.93 -42.26
N HIS A 136 37.93 7.73 -42.65
CA HIS A 136 37.70 9.12 -43.03
C HIS A 136 36.87 9.22 -44.32
N ARG A 137 35.76 9.97 -44.28
CA ARG A 137 34.78 10.02 -45.39
C ARG A 137 35.41 10.29 -46.77
N ARG A 138 36.37 11.22 -46.88
CA ARG A 138 37.04 11.54 -48.17
C ARG A 138 37.94 10.39 -48.66
N TYR A 139 38.51 9.62 -47.74
CA TYR A 139 39.33 8.45 -48.05
C TYR A 139 38.46 7.34 -48.64
N VAL A 140 37.29 7.08 -48.04
CA VAL A 140 36.33 6.08 -48.53
C VAL A 140 35.64 6.50 -49.82
N LYS A 141 35.26 7.78 -49.94
CA LYS A 141 34.54 8.32 -51.11
C LYS A 141 35.41 8.37 -52.38
N SER A 142 36.72 8.53 -52.25
CA SER A 142 37.63 8.58 -53.39
C SER A 142 37.98 7.17 -53.87
N ARG A 143 37.02 6.50 -54.50
CA ARG A 143 37.14 5.16 -55.09
C ARG A 143 36.07 5.01 -56.18
N ASP A 144 36.37 4.25 -57.23
CA ASP A 144 35.40 3.90 -58.28
C ASP A 144 35.10 2.40 -58.25
N ASP A 145 33.89 2.04 -57.84
CA ASP A 145 33.46 0.65 -57.73
C ASP A 145 33.30 -0.02 -59.12
N TYR A 146 33.07 0.74 -60.19
CA TYR A 146 33.05 0.19 -61.56
C TYR A 146 34.45 -0.22 -62.01
N GLN A 147 35.48 0.53 -61.64
CA GLN A 147 36.86 0.12 -61.92
C GLN A 147 37.20 -1.19 -61.23
N LEU A 148 36.76 -1.39 -60.00
CA LEU A 148 36.97 -2.64 -59.27
C LEU A 148 36.30 -3.84 -59.95
N LEU A 149 35.24 -3.62 -60.75
CA LEU A 149 34.59 -4.64 -61.57
C LEU A 149 35.23 -4.84 -62.95
N GLY A 150 36.40 -4.24 -63.21
CA GLY A 150 37.17 -4.44 -64.44
C GLY A 150 36.87 -3.42 -65.55
N HIS A 151 36.19 -2.31 -65.25
CA HIS A 151 35.98 -1.23 -66.22
C HIS A 151 37.16 -0.24 -66.21
N LEU A 152 37.74 0.06 -67.38
CA LEU A 152 38.99 0.83 -67.47
C LEU A 152 38.85 2.37 -67.32
N ARG A 153 37.63 2.90 -67.25
CA ARG A 153 37.39 4.36 -67.17
C ARG A 153 37.33 4.83 -65.73
N ALA A 154 37.98 5.96 -65.42
CA ALA A 154 37.89 6.60 -64.10
C ALA A 154 36.67 7.52 -64.00
N GLY A 155 35.78 7.27 -63.04
CA GLY A 155 34.64 8.12 -62.70
C GLY A 155 35.04 9.41 -61.98
N ARG A 156 34.10 10.37 -61.89
CA ARG A 156 34.32 11.69 -61.25
C ARG A 156 34.63 11.61 -59.75
N GLU A 157 34.31 10.50 -59.09
CA GLU A 157 34.43 10.36 -57.63
C GLU A 157 35.88 10.12 -57.16
N CYS A 158 36.80 9.76 -58.05
CA CYS A 158 38.19 9.44 -57.73
C CYS A 158 39.15 10.63 -57.58
N SER A 159 38.68 11.88 -57.73
CA SER A 159 39.55 13.06 -57.59
C SER A 159 40.19 13.15 -56.18
N PRO A 160 41.49 13.48 -56.05
CA PRO A 160 42.44 13.86 -57.10
C PRO A 160 43.19 12.68 -57.75
N PHE A 161 42.96 11.44 -57.31
CA PHE A 161 43.68 10.23 -57.75
C PHE A 161 43.08 9.56 -58.99
N ALA A 162 42.34 10.30 -59.82
CA ALA A 162 41.66 9.76 -61.00
C ALA A 162 42.61 9.58 -62.20
N HIS A 163 43.59 10.47 -62.35
CA HIS A 163 44.51 10.50 -63.49
C HIS A 163 45.92 10.86 -63.04
N ARG A 164 46.91 10.42 -63.81
CA ARG A 164 48.33 10.64 -63.56
C ARG A 164 49.08 10.67 -64.90
N ILE A 165 50.15 11.45 -64.97
CA ILE A 165 51.10 11.37 -66.08
C ILE A 165 51.88 10.06 -65.95
N ASP A 166 51.82 9.22 -66.98
CA ASP A 166 52.56 7.97 -67.02
C ASP A 166 54.07 8.26 -67.09
N PRO A 167 54.88 7.74 -66.15
CA PRO A 167 56.33 7.95 -66.16
C PRO A 167 57.04 7.43 -67.42
N MET A 168 56.44 6.47 -68.15
CA MET A 168 57.08 5.83 -69.29
C MET A 168 56.97 6.63 -70.59
N ASP A 169 55.80 7.24 -70.85
CA ASP A 169 55.53 7.95 -72.11
C ASP A 169 55.13 9.43 -71.94
N GLY A 170 54.96 9.90 -70.70
CA GLY A 170 54.61 11.29 -70.40
C GLY A 170 53.15 11.64 -70.69
N ILE A 171 52.28 10.67 -70.96
CA ILE A 171 50.87 10.89 -71.31
C ILE A 171 49.99 10.84 -70.05
N LEU A 172 49.01 11.75 -69.95
CA LEU A 172 48.00 11.72 -68.89
C LEU A 172 47.06 10.52 -69.10
N LYS A 173 47.14 9.51 -68.22
CA LYS A 173 46.32 8.28 -68.27
C LYS A 173 45.42 8.15 -67.02
N PRO A 174 44.26 7.50 -67.14
CA PRO A 174 43.44 7.13 -65.98
C PRO A 174 44.22 6.17 -65.06
N VAL A 175 44.16 6.45 -63.75
CA VAL A 175 44.77 5.59 -62.73
C VAL A 175 43.91 4.34 -62.53
N MET A 176 44.54 3.17 -62.46
CA MET A 176 43.85 1.89 -62.28
C MET A 176 44.51 1.04 -61.19
N PRO A 177 43.82 0.74 -60.07
CA PRO A 177 42.55 1.33 -59.63
C PRO A 177 42.74 2.74 -59.06
N CYS A 178 41.80 3.64 -59.32
CA CYS A 178 41.82 5.02 -58.83
C CYS A 178 41.37 5.12 -57.37
N GLY A 179 41.81 6.19 -56.70
CA GLY A 179 41.35 6.54 -55.37
C GLY A 179 42.40 6.52 -54.26
N ALA A 180 42.08 7.13 -53.12
CA ALA A 180 43.02 7.24 -51.99
C ALA A 180 43.33 5.88 -51.34
N ILE A 181 42.34 4.98 -51.30
CA ILE A 181 42.52 3.63 -50.75
C ILE A 181 43.54 2.86 -51.58
N ALA A 182 43.33 2.80 -52.90
CA ALA A 182 44.26 2.15 -53.82
C ALA A 182 45.65 2.82 -53.77
N ASN A 183 45.72 4.15 -53.82
CA ASN A 183 46.99 4.88 -53.80
C ASN A 183 47.80 4.74 -52.49
N SER A 184 47.23 4.16 -51.43
CA SER A 184 47.93 3.92 -50.16
C SER A 184 48.09 2.42 -49.86
N LEU A 185 48.13 1.56 -50.88
CA LEU A 185 48.32 0.12 -50.73
C LEU A 185 49.53 -0.22 -49.84
N PHE A 186 49.29 -1.02 -48.81
CA PHE A 186 50.33 -1.54 -47.94
C PHE A 186 51.24 -2.50 -48.71
N ASN A 187 52.55 -2.25 -48.68
CA ASN A 187 53.52 -2.93 -49.54
C ASN A 187 54.78 -3.43 -48.81
N ASP A 188 54.75 -3.56 -47.48
CA ASP A 188 55.80 -4.33 -46.79
C ASP A 188 55.63 -5.83 -47.07
N THR A 189 56.74 -6.56 -47.11
CA THR A 189 56.71 -8.02 -47.27
C THR A 189 57.35 -8.72 -46.09
N PHE A 190 56.79 -9.88 -45.72
CA PHE A 190 57.25 -10.68 -44.60
C PHE A 190 57.64 -12.08 -45.09
N GLN A 191 58.80 -12.55 -44.63
CA GLN A 191 59.22 -13.94 -44.72
C GLN A 191 59.57 -14.41 -43.31
N LEU A 192 59.00 -15.54 -42.90
CA LEU A 192 59.15 -16.07 -41.55
C LEU A 192 59.92 -17.37 -41.62
N GLU A 193 60.99 -17.49 -40.83
CA GLU A 193 61.79 -18.69 -40.71
C GLU A 193 61.76 -19.19 -39.27
N ARG A 194 61.76 -20.51 -39.09
CA ARG A 194 61.86 -21.15 -37.78
C ARG A 194 63.25 -21.71 -37.58
N LEU A 195 63.81 -21.52 -36.40
CA LEU A 195 65.02 -22.22 -35.99
C LEU A 195 64.69 -23.69 -35.72
N VAL A 196 65.21 -24.58 -36.56
CA VAL A 196 65.09 -26.03 -36.44
C VAL A 196 66.49 -26.62 -36.28
N VAL A 197 66.60 -27.71 -35.53
CA VAL A 197 67.85 -28.47 -35.44
C VAL A 197 67.83 -29.50 -36.57
N ASP A 198 68.79 -29.44 -37.48
CA ASP A 198 68.89 -30.39 -38.59
C ASP A 198 69.26 -31.80 -38.11
N ALA A 199 69.20 -32.80 -39.01
CA ALA A 199 69.56 -34.19 -38.69
C ALA A 199 71.04 -34.37 -38.26
N SER A 200 71.88 -33.35 -38.45
CA SER A 200 73.30 -33.30 -38.06
C SER A 200 73.53 -32.48 -36.79
N ASN A 201 72.46 -32.11 -36.07
CA ASN A 201 72.46 -31.34 -34.83
C ASN A 201 72.94 -29.88 -34.97
N ASN A 202 72.90 -29.30 -36.17
CA ASN A 202 73.22 -27.90 -36.40
C ASN A 202 71.95 -27.03 -36.42
N PRO A 203 71.99 -25.81 -35.84
CA PRO A 203 70.89 -24.86 -35.93
C PRO A 203 70.75 -24.34 -37.37
N ALA A 204 69.61 -24.64 -38.01
CA ALA A 204 69.25 -24.16 -39.35
C ALA A 204 67.92 -23.40 -39.31
N TYR A 205 67.78 -22.38 -40.15
CA TYR A 205 66.53 -21.65 -40.31
C TYR A 205 65.76 -22.24 -41.50
N ASN A 206 64.57 -22.79 -41.22
CA ASN A 206 63.66 -23.33 -42.24
C ASN A 206 62.50 -22.36 -42.47
N GLU A 207 62.16 -22.10 -43.74
CA GLU A 207 61.07 -21.22 -44.10
C GLU A 207 59.71 -21.78 -43.64
N VAL A 208 58.91 -20.94 -42.97
CA VAL A 208 57.53 -21.26 -42.59
C VAL A 208 56.64 -21.07 -43.82
N PRO A 209 55.88 -22.08 -44.26
CA PRO A 209 55.11 -22.00 -45.49
C PRO A 209 53.90 -21.06 -45.33
N LEU A 210 53.98 -19.89 -45.97
CA LEU A 210 52.91 -18.88 -45.94
C LEU A 210 52.03 -18.97 -47.20
N ILE A 211 50.71 -18.89 -47.03
CA ILE A 211 49.74 -18.78 -48.13
C ILE A 211 49.08 -17.41 -48.09
N LYS A 212 49.12 -16.70 -49.23
CA LYS A 212 48.48 -15.39 -49.42
C LYS A 212 47.06 -15.47 -50.02
N THR A 213 46.61 -16.67 -50.38
CA THR A 213 45.23 -16.97 -50.81
C THR A 213 44.37 -17.54 -49.67
N GLY A 214 43.05 -17.41 -49.79
CA GLY A 214 42.09 -17.77 -48.73
C GLY A 214 42.06 -16.79 -47.54
N ILE A 215 42.48 -15.54 -47.74
CA ILE A 215 42.51 -14.46 -46.74
C ILE A 215 41.39 -13.42 -46.94
N ALA A 216 40.82 -13.33 -48.14
CA ALA A 216 39.70 -12.46 -48.45
C ALA A 216 38.36 -13.18 -48.32
N TRP A 217 37.34 -12.46 -47.84
CA TRP A 217 36.00 -13.01 -47.66
C TRP A 217 35.36 -13.27 -49.03
N ALA A 218 34.65 -14.39 -49.19
CA ALA A 218 33.99 -14.73 -50.45
C ALA A 218 33.04 -13.63 -50.95
N THR A 219 32.34 -12.96 -50.04
CA THR A 219 31.47 -11.81 -50.35
C THR A 219 32.22 -10.58 -50.85
N ASP A 220 33.48 -10.39 -50.41
CA ASP A 220 34.30 -9.28 -50.87
C ASP A 220 34.89 -9.60 -52.25
N LYS A 221 35.34 -10.84 -52.50
CA LYS A 221 35.85 -11.29 -53.80
C LYS A 221 34.88 -11.02 -54.96
N ASN A 222 33.57 -11.14 -54.73
CA ASN A 222 32.56 -10.88 -55.76
C ASN A 222 32.52 -9.42 -56.25
N LYS A 223 33.07 -8.48 -55.47
CA LYS A 223 33.11 -7.05 -55.80
C LYS A 223 34.32 -6.65 -56.64
N PHE A 224 35.23 -7.59 -56.92
CA PHE A 224 36.46 -7.35 -57.67
C PHE A 224 36.57 -8.30 -58.87
N LYS A 225 36.81 -7.76 -60.06
CA LYS A 225 36.97 -8.52 -61.30
C LYS A 225 38.05 -7.89 -62.17
N ASN A 226 38.90 -8.72 -62.74
CA ASN A 226 39.82 -8.27 -63.77
C ASN A 226 39.06 -7.97 -65.08
N PRO A 227 39.51 -7.00 -65.89
CA PRO A 227 38.99 -6.81 -67.25
C PRO A 227 39.18 -8.08 -68.09
N PRO A 228 38.30 -8.34 -69.07
CA PRO A 228 38.43 -9.51 -69.93
C PRO A 228 39.73 -9.46 -70.75
N ILE A 229 40.47 -10.58 -70.76
CA ILE A 229 41.72 -10.70 -71.52
C ILE A 229 41.42 -10.64 -73.03
N PRO A 230 42.10 -9.78 -73.82
CA PRO A 230 41.90 -9.73 -75.26
C PRO A 230 42.16 -11.07 -75.96
N LYS A 231 41.36 -11.40 -76.98
CA LYS A 231 41.50 -12.65 -77.76
C LYS A 231 42.92 -12.78 -78.32
N GLY A 232 43.62 -13.88 -78.01
CA GLY A 232 44.98 -14.16 -78.46
C GLY A 232 46.10 -13.79 -77.48
N SER A 233 45.78 -13.22 -76.31
CA SER A 233 46.76 -12.96 -75.24
C SER A 233 46.62 -13.99 -74.11
N ASN A 234 47.75 -14.47 -73.58
CA ASN A 234 47.81 -15.29 -72.36
C ASN A 234 48.22 -14.47 -71.12
N SER A 235 48.50 -13.18 -71.28
CA SER A 235 48.88 -12.27 -70.20
C SER A 235 47.74 -11.31 -69.87
N LEU A 236 47.68 -10.90 -68.61
CA LEU A 236 46.71 -9.94 -68.09
C LEU A 236 47.06 -8.50 -68.52
N ALA A 237 48.33 -8.19 -68.82
CA ALA A 237 48.79 -6.83 -69.12
C ALA A 237 48.02 -6.13 -70.27
N PRO A 238 47.75 -6.78 -71.43
CA PRO A 238 46.99 -6.14 -72.51
C PRO A 238 45.56 -5.76 -72.14
N ALA A 239 44.96 -6.39 -71.12
CA ALA A 239 43.62 -6.09 -70.64
C ALA A 239 43.53 -4.72 -69.94
N TYR A 240 44.67 -4.16 -69.52
CA TYR A 240 44.77 -2.88 -68.82
C TYR A 240 45.34 -1.75 -69.69
N ASN A 241 45.43 -1.96 -71.02
CA ASN A 241 46.03 -0.98 -71.92
C ASN A 241 45.32 0.39 -71.83
N GLY A 242 46.11 1.46 -71.85
CA GLY A 242 45.63 2.84 -71.69
C GLY A 242 45.40 3.28 -70.24
N THR A 243 45.77 2.48 -69.24
CA THR A 243 45.75 2.86 -67.82
C THR A 243 47.15 2.98 -67.24
N VAL A 244 47.28 3.63 -66.08
CA VAL A 244 48.54 3.74 -65.31
C VAL A 244 48.31 3.34 -63.86
N HIS A 245 49.32 2.77 -63.20
CA HIS A 245 49.25 2.44 -61.77
C HIS A 245 49.09 3.69 -60.87
N PRO A 246 48.61 3.54 -59.62
CA PRO A 246 48.61 4.63 -58.63
C PRO A 246 50.02 5.14 -58.31
N ILE A 247 50.12 6.41 -57.89
CA ILE A 247 51.39 7.14 -57.71
C ILE A 247 52.37 6.39 -56.80
N ASN A 248 51.89 5.83 -55.68
CA ASN A 248 52.74 5.16 -54.70
C ASN A 248 52.90 3.65 -54.95
N TRP A 249 52.52 3.14 -56.11
CA TRP A 249 52.71 1.72 -56.43
C TRP A 249 54.07 1.49 -57.10
N PRO A 250 54.79 0.41 -56.77
CA PRO A 250 56.04 0.08 -57.43
C PRO A 250 55.84 -0.62 -58.79
N ARG A 251 54.64 -1.17 -59.06
CA ARG A 251 54.33 -1.97 -60.25
C ARG A 251 52.88 -1.73 -60.70
N ASN A 252 52.52 -2.22 -61.89
CA ASN A 252 51.15 -2.18 -62.38
C ASN A 252 50.23 -3.17 -61.66
N VAL A 253 48.92 -2.95 -61.76
CA VAL A 253 47.93 -3.79 -61.10
C VAL A 253 47.95 -5.25 -61.55
N TYR A 254 48.25 -5.50 -62.82
CA TYR A 254 48.41 -6.84 -63.36
C TYR A 254 49.76 -7.50 -63.02
N ASP A 255 50.65 -6.80 -62.30
CA ASP A 255 51.96 -7.28 -61.86
C ASP A 255 52.03 -7.45 -60.32
N LEU A 256 50.87 -7.48 -59.64
CA LEU A 256 50.80 -7.65 -58.18
C LEU A 256 51.25 -9.05 -57.75
N ASP A 257 50.84 -10.10 -58.46
CA ASP A 257 51.36 -11.45 -58.31
C ASP A 257 51.41 -12.19 -59.66
N PRO A 258 52.49 -12.03 -60.45
CA PRO A 258 52.63 -12.74 -61.72
C PRO A 258 52.77 -14.27 -61.57
N SER A 259 53.02 -14.78 -60.36
CA SER A 259 53.27 -16.20 -60.11
C SER A 259 51.98 -17.01 -59.94
N ASP A 260 50.89 -16.37 -59.52
CA ASP A 260 49.55 -16.97 -59.43
C ASP A 260 48.54 -16.20 -60.29
N PRO A 261 48.23 -16.66 -61.51
CA PRO A 261 47.24 -16.02 -62.38
C PRO A 261 45.84 -15.93 -61.77
N ASN A 262 45.49 -16.78 -60.80
CA ASN A 262 44.18 -16.77 -60.14
C ASN A 262 44.10 -15.75 -58.99
N ASP A 263 45.25 -15.27 -58.51
CA ASP A 263 45.39 -14.29 -57.43
C ASP A 263 46.14 -13.02 -57.87
N ASN A 264 45.89 -12.55 -59.09
CA ASN A 264 46.55 -11.38 -59.68
C ASN A 264 45.55 -10.30 -60.14
N GLY A 265 46.03 -9.09 -60.39
CA GLY A 265 45.18 -7.97 -60.80
C GLY A 265 44.34 -7.41 -59.65
N LEU A 266 43.15 -6.92 -60.00
CA LEU A 266 42.13 -6.49 -59.03
C LEU A 266 41.61 -7.64 -58.16
N GLN A 267 41.82 -8.89 -58.59
CA GLN A 267 41.39 -10.08 -57.88
C GLN A 267 42.39 -10.58 -56.84
N ASN A 268 43.57 -9.96 -56.74
CA ASN A 268 44.55 -10.30 -55.71
C ASN A 268 43.95 -10.13 -54.30
N GLU A 269 43.99 -11.19 -53.49
CA GLU A 269 43.35 -11.22 -52.17
C GLU A 269 43.98 -10.23 -51.19
N GLY A 270 45.30 -10.02 -51.26
CA GLY A 270 46.01 -9.01 -50.47
C GLY A 270 45.51 -7.59 -50.78
N PHE A 271 45.30 -7.29 -52.06
CA PHE A 271 44.68 -6.05 -52.52
C PHE A 271 43.23 -5.91 -52.01
N ILE A 272 42.41 -6.96 -52.13
CA ILE A 272 41.02 -6.97 -51.63
C ILE A 272 40.97 -6.70 -50.11
N VAL A 273 41.83 -7.37 -49.33
CA VAL A 273 41.92 -7.16 -47.88
C VAL A 273 42.31 -5.71 -47.54
N TRP A 274 43.21 -5.10 -48.32
CA TRP A 274 43.56 -3.69 -48.15
C TRP A 274 42.37 -2.76 -48.45
N MET A 275 41.65 -3.01 -49.54
CA MET A 275 40.52 -2.18 -49.99
C MET A 275 39.32 -2.16 -49.02
N ARG A 276 39.22 -3.15 -48.12
CA ARG A 276 38.22 -3.17 -47.04
C ARG A 276 38.61 -2.22 -45.89
N THR A 277 37.97 -1.07 -45.78
CA THR A 277 38.32 -0.04 -44.78
C THR A 277 38.11 -0.49 -43.32
N ALA A 278 39.05 -0.19 -42.45
CA ALA A 278 38.90 -0.38 -41.00
C ALA A 278 38.02 0.72 -40.36
N ALA A 279 37.27 0.36 -39.31
CA ALA A 279 36.39 1.28 -38.59
C ALA A 279 37.15 2.27 -37.68
N PHE A 280 38.36 1.90 -37.23
CA PHE A 280 39.18 2.64 -36.29
C PHE A 280 40.57 2.95 -36.88
N PRO A 281 41.24 4.03 -36.42
CA PRO A 281 42.57 4.42 -36.91
C PRO A 281 43.71 3.48 -36.49
N THR A 282 43.43 2.59 -35.55
CA THR A 282 44.29 1.49 -35.14
C THR A 282 43.62 0.20 -35.57
N PHE A 283 44.25 -0.53 -36.49
CA PHE A 283 43.67 -1.74 -37.05
C PHE A 283 44.76 -2.76 -37.40
N ARG A 284 44.30 -3.98 -37.69
CA ARG A 284 45.10 -5.05 -38.30
C ARG A 284 44.39 -5.59 -39.53
N LYS A 285 45.15 -6.10 -40.48
CA LYS A 285 44.66 -6.72 -41.71
C LYS A 285 45.39 -8.02 -41.96
N LEU A 286 44.65 -9.00 -42.44
CA LEU A 286 45.18 -10.34 -42.68
C LEU A 286 46.20 -10.28 -43.82
N TYR A 287 47.41 -10.76 -43.56
CA TYR A 287 48.53 -10.78 -44.52
C TYR A 287 48.64 -12.13 -45.21
N ALA A 288 48.65 -13.19 -44.41
CA ALA A 288 48.82 -14.56 -44.85
C ALA A 288 48.27 -15.52 -43.80
N ARG A 289 48.02 -16.76 -44.20
CA ARG A 289 47.77 -17.89 -43.30
C ARG A 289 48.91 -18.89 -43.41
N ILE A 290 49.17 -19.63 -42.35
CA ILE A 290 50.15 -20.71 -42.40
C ILE A 290 49.55 -21.89 -43.17
N ARG A 291 50.38 -22.55 -43.97
CA ARG A 291 49.98 -23.73 -44.71
C ARG A 291 49.94 -24.95 -43.80
N HIS A 292 48.73 -25.49 -43.58
CA HIS A 292 48.50 -26.67 -42.73
C HIS A 292 48.11 -27.92 -43.55
N ASP A 293 48.00 -27.83 -44.89
CA ASP A 293 47.35 -28.81 -45.78
C ASP A 293 48.31 -29.71 -46.59
N ILE A 294 49.63 -29.68 -46.34
CA ILE A 294 50.61 -30.56 -47.04
C ILE A 294 50.95 -31.78 -46.18
N ASN A 295 50.89 -32.97 -46.80
CA ASN A 295 51.27 -34.28 -46.26
C ASN A 295 52.63 -34.80 -46.79
N GLU A 296 53.58 -33.92 -47.11
CA GLU A 296 54.91 -34.30 -47.62
C GLU A 296 56.01 -33.81 -46.66
N LYS A 297 56.70 -34.77 -46.03
CA LYS A 297 57.98 -34.70 -45.30
C LYS A 297 58.21 -33.61 -44.23
N ASP A 298 57.25 -32.71 -43.99
CA ASP A 298 57.32 -31.68 -42.95
C ASP A 298 56.07 -31.76 -42.05
N VAL A 299 56.09 -32.71 -41.11
CA VAL A 299 55.05 -32.95 -40.07
C VAL A 299 54.93 -31.75 -39.09
N SER A 300 55.77 -30.73 -39.26
CA SER A 300 56.07 -29.68 -38.27
C SER A 300 54.95 -28.68 -37.99
N TYR A 301 53.95 -28.51 -38.88
CA TYR A 301 52.96 -27.42 -38.79
C TYR A 301 51.49 -27.85 -38.86
N GLN A 302 51.16 -29.15 -38.87
CA GLN A 302 49.75 -29.60 -39.00
C GLN A 302 48.86 -29.20 -37.81
N GLU A 303 49.40 -29.24 -36.60
CA GLU A 303 48.65 -28.90 -35.39
C GLU A 303 48.66 -27.40 -35.05
N GLY A 304 49.36 -26.58 -35.85
CA GLY A 304 49.54 -25.14 -35.66
C GLY A 304 50.99 -24.69 -35.78
N LEU A 305 51.32 -23.54 -35.19
CA LEU A 305 52.69 -23.00 -35.15
C LEU A 305 53.35 -23.33 -33.80
N PRO A 306 54.39 -24.18 -33.75
CA PRO A 306 55.01 -24.60 -32.49
C PRO A 306 55.73 -23.47 -31.77
N LYS A 307 55.83 -23.58 -30.44
CA LYS A 307 56.69 -22.73 -29.62
C LYS A 307 58.16 -22.82 -30.04
N GLY A 308 58.93 -21.75 -29.84
CA GLY A 308 60.35 -21.70 -30.17
C GLY A 308 60.80 -20.40 -30.81
N LYS A 309 62.04 -20.39 -31.33
CA LYS A 309 62.69 -19.21 -31.92
C LYS A 309 62.44 -19.13 -33.41
N TYR A 310 62.10 -17.93 -33.86
CA TYR A 310 61.79 -17.59 -35.24
C TYR A 310 62.55 -16.33 -35.65
N ARG A 311 62.70 -16.17 -36.95
CA ARG A 311 63.33 -15.01 -37.57
C ARG A 311 62.39 -14.44 -38.63
N LEU A 312 62.08 -13.16 -38.49
CA LEU A 312 61.22 -12.41 -39.39
C LEU A 312 62.08 -11.51 -40.27
N HIS A 313 62.09 -11.79 -41.57
CA HIS A 313 62.66 -10.93 -42.58
C HIS A 313 61.59 -9.97 -43.09
N ILE A 314 61.88 -8.67 -43.02
CA ILE A 314 60.94 -7.62 -43.40
C ILE A 314 61.55 -6.80 -44.52
N GLN A 315 60.82 -6.71 -45.64
CA GLN A 315 61.05 -5.66 -46.62
C GLN A 315 60.23 -4.44 -46.21
N TYR A 316 60.91 -3.40 -45.73
CA TYR A 316 60.28 -2.20 -45.19
C TYR A 316 60.10 -1.19 -46.33
N ASN A 317 58.86 -0.99 -46.78
CA ASN A 317 58.51 -0.14 -47.93
C ASN A 317 57.45 0.93 -47.60
N PHE A 318 56.50 0.63 -46.70
CA PHE A 318 55.36 1.49 -46.42
C PHE A 318 55.73 2.65 -45.48
N PRO A 319 55.60 3.92 -45.86
CA PRO A 319 56.07 5.02 -45.01
C PRO A 319 55.05 5.36 -43.92
N VAL A 320 55.46 5.30 -42.64
CA VAL A 320 54.59 5.68 -41.50
C VAL A 320 55.02 6.93 -40.74
N ALA A 321 56.27 7.38 -40.95
CA ALA A 321 56.84 8.53 -40.23
C ALA A 321 56.03 9.83 -40.46
N GLY A 322 55.58 10.06 -41.69
CA GLY A 322 54.85 11.29 -42.07
C GLY A 322 53.51 11.49 -41.35
N PHE A 323 52.90 10.41 -40.84
CA PHE A 323 51.66 10.49 -40.04
C PHE A 323 51.84 9.98 -38.61
N LYS A 324 53.09 9.85 -38.12
CA LYS A 324 53.40 9.35 -36.77
C LYS A 324 52.71 8.02 -36.44
N GLY A 325 52.54 7.16 -37.44
CA GLY A 325 51.95 5.84 -37.28
C GLY A 325 52.99 4.81 -36.82
N LYS A 326 52.49 3.68 -36.31
CA LYS A 326 53.29 2.51 -35.99
C LYS A 326 52.92 1.33 -36.88
N LYS A 327 53.88 0.47 -37.15
CA LYS A 327 53.72 -0.78 -37.88
C LYS A 327 53.88 -1.97 -36.95
N ARG A 328 53.00 -2.94 -37.11
CA ARG A 328 53.00 -4.15 -36.29
C ARG A 328 52.89 -5.39 -37.14
N PHE A 329 53.61 -6.42 -36.76
CA PHE A 329 53.46 -7.77 -37.29
C PHE A 329 52.82 -8.61 -36.18
N ILE A 330 51.71 -9.27 -36.49
CA ILE A 330 50.90 -9.97 -35.49
C ILE A 330 50.72 -11.41 -35.92
N ILE A 331 51.02 -12.34 -35.03
CA ILE A 331 50.74 -13.77 -35.19
C ILE A 331 49.58 -14.10 -34.25
N SER A 332 48.51 -14.72 -34.75
CA SER A 332 47.39 -15.10 -33.90
C SER A 332 46.66 -16.32 -34.45
N ASN A 333 46.24 -17.22 -33.55
CA ASN A 333 45.33 -18.31 -33.91
C ASN A 333 43.87 -17.91 -33.71
N THR A 334 42.93 -18.76 -34.13
CA THR A 334 41.49 -18.50 -33.96
C THR A 334 40.81 -19.54 -33.07
N SER A 335 39.89 -19.07 -32.25
CA SER A 335 38.89 -19.91 -31.58
C SER A 335 37.63 -20.05 -32.45
N TRP A 336 36.64 -20.82 -31.98
CA TRP A 336 35.34 -20.92 -32.65
C TRP A 336 34.58 -19.57 -32.70
N LEU A 337 34.90 -18.64 -31.79
CA LEU A 337 34.41 -17.26 -31.76
C LEU A 337 35.24 -16.28 -32.63
N GLY A 338 36.26 -16.79 -33.32
CA GLY A 338 37.24 -16.00 -34.06
C GLY A 338 38.45 -15.61 -33.21
N GLY A 339 39.02 -14.44 -33.50
CA GLY A 339 40.21 -13.92 -32.82
C GLY A 339 39.94 -13.49 -31.37
N ARG A 340 41.02 -13.17 -30.64
CA ARG A 340 40.97 -12.76 -29.23
C ARG A 340 40.08 -11.53 -29.03
N ASN A 341 39.00 -11.68 -28.24
CA ASN A 341 38.08 -10.60 -27.89
C ASN A 341 37.41 -10.82 -26.51
N PRO A 342 38.06 -10.42 -25.41
CA PRO A 342 37.52 -10.62 -24.06
C PRO A 342 36.34 -9.69 -23.72
N PHE A 343 36.13 -8.63 -24.51
CA PHE A 343 35.11 -7.61 -24.22
C PHE A 343 33.70 -8.20 -24.18
N ILE A 344 33.35 -9.08 -25.12
CA ILE A 344 32.01 -9.66 -25.21
C ILE A 344 31.70 -10.47 -23.94
N GLY A 345 32.60 -11.34 -23.51
CA GLY A 345 32.40 -12.14 -22.29
C GLY A 345 32.27 -11.27 -21.04
N ALA A 346 33.09 -10.22 -20.91
CA ALA A 346 33.02 -9.28 -19.79
C ALA A 346 31.67 -8.53 -19.74
N VAL A 347 31.12 -8.12 -20.88
CA VAL A 347 29.80 -7.46 -20.96
C VAL A 347 28.68 -8.38 -20.50
N TYR A 348 28.68 -9.65 -20.91
CA TYR A 348 27.67 -10.62 -20.49
C TYR A 348 27.67 -10.82 -18.96
N ILE A 349 28.86 -10.97 -18.36
CA ILE A 349 28.99 -11.10 -16.90
C ILE A 349 28.50 -9.84 -16.19
N LEU A 350 28.90 -8.65 -16.66
CA LEU A 350 28.50 -7.39 -16.05
C LEU A 350 26.98 -7.23 -16.05
N VAL A 351 26.34 -7.44 -17.20
CA VAL A 351 24.88 -7.36 -17.34
C VAL A 351 24.18 -8.38 -16.45
N GLY A 352 24.69 -9.62 -16.39
CA GLY A 352 24.14 -10.66 -15.54
C GLY A 352 24.21 -10.33 -14.05
N MET A 353 25.35 -9.81 -13.58
CA MET A 353 25.54 -9.39 -12.18
C MET A 353 24.63 -8.22 -11.81
N THR A 354 24.51 -7.20 -12.67
CA THR A 354 23.59 -6.06 -12.44
C THR A 354 22.14 -6.53 -12.37
N ALA A 355 21.73 -7.48 -13.23
CA ALA A 355 20.37 -8.01 -13.22
C ALA A 355 20.02 -8.74 -11.91
N LEU A 356 20.95 -9.54 -11.36
CA LEU A 356 20.76 -10.21 -10.07
C LEU A 356 20.66 -9.21 -8.89
N LEU A 357 21.49 -8.16 -8.89
CA LEU A 357 21.43 -7.11 -7.88
C LEU A 357 20.08 -6.38 -7.89
N LEU A 358 19.58 -6.00 -9.07
CA LEU A 358 18.28 -5.36 -9.21
C LEU A 358 17.13 -6.28 -8.77
N SER A 359 17.20 -7.57 -9.10
CA SER A 359 16.23 -8.57 -8.63
C SER A 359 16.16 -8.64 -7.09
N GLY A 360 17.31 -8.64 -6.42
CA GLY A 360 17.37 -8.64 -4.95
C GLY A 360 16.79 -7.36 -4.33
N LEU A 361 17.12 -6.19 -4.90
CA LEU A 361 16.60 -4.91 -4.46
C LEU A 361 15.07 -4.82 -4.57
N PHE A 362 14.51 -5.21 -5.72
CA PHE A 362 13.06 -5.21 -5.93
C PHE A 362 12.33 -6.18 -4.99
N LEU A 363 12.93 -7.32 -4.66
CA LEU A 363 12.35 -8.28 -3.72
C LEU A 363 12.29 -7.70 -2.30
N LEU A 364 13.32 -6.98 -1.87
CA LEU A 364 13.33 -6.29 -0.58
C LEU A 364 12.27 -5.18 -0.50
N ILE A 365 12.13 -4.38 -1.56
CA ILE A 365 11.09 -3.34 -1.65
C ILE A 365 9.70 -3.99 -1.57
N HIS A 366 9.46 -5.06 -2.33
CA HIS A 366 8.18 -5.75 -2.33
C HIS A 366 7.83 -6.33 -0.95
N LYS A 367 8.80 -6.98 -0.28
CA LYS A 367 8.59 -7.53 1.08
C LYS A 367 8.31 -6.44 2.12
N LYS A 368 8.92 -5.27 1.98
CA LYS A 368 8.77 -4.15 2.93
C LYS A 368 7.47 -3.36 2.75
N PHE A 369 7.02 -3.17 1.51
CA PHE A 369 5.89 -2.26 1.19
C PHE A 369 4.63 -2.98 0.67
N GLY A 370 4.72 -4.25 0.25
CA GLY A 370 3.61 -5.01 -0.30
C GLY A 370 2.40 -5.15 0.63
N PRO A 371 2.57 -5.57 1.90
CA PRO A 371 1.44 -5.74 2.83
C PRO A 371 0.67 -4.45 3.11
N ARG A 372 1.36 -3.31 3.22
CA ARG A 372 0.74 -2.00 3.45
C ARG A 372 -0.13 -1.55 2.28
N MET A 373 0.33 -1.76 1.05
CA MET A 373 -0.45 -1.43 -0.14
C MET A 373 -1.68 -2.31 -0.30
N ALA A 374 -1.59 -3.60 0.06
CA ALA A 374 -2.76 -4.49 0.06
C ALA A 374 -3.82 -4.00 1.05
N GLN A 375 -3.43 -3.73 2.29
CA GLN A 375 -4.35 -3.25 3.33
C GLN A 375 -5.02 -1.90 2.94
N TYR A 376 -4.26 -0.96 2.38
CA TYR A 376 -4.81 0.31 1.89
C TYR A 376 -5.85 0.09 0.78
N ASN A 377 -5.56 -0.79 -0.19
CA ASN A 377 -6.49 -1.09 -1.29
C ASN A 377 -7.77 -1.77 -0.78
N ASP A 378 -7.67 -2.68 0.18
CA ASP A 378 -8.84 -3.33 0.78
C ASP A 378 -9.75 -2.32 1.49
N VAL A 379 -9.15 -1.41 2.27
CA VAL A 379 -9.89 -0.33 2.94
C VAL A 379 -10.47 0.65 1.93
N LYS A 380 -9.73 1.03 0.88
CA LYS A 380 -10.23 1.89 -0.19
C LYS A 380 -11.45 1.28 -0.88
N ASN A 381 -11.38 0.00 -1.26
CA ASN A 381 -12.49 -0.73 -1.88
C ASN A 381 -13.71 -0.82 -0.92
N LEU A 382 -13.47 -1.03 0.37
CA LEU A 382 -14.53 -1.03 1.39
C LEU A 382 -15.22 0.33 1.47
N LEU A 383 -14.46 1.42 1.50
CA LEU A 383 -14.99 2.77 1.57
C LEU A 383 -15.74 3.17 0.29
N GLU A 384 -15.23 2.82 -0.89
CA GLU A 384 -15.91 3.02 -2.17
C GLU A 384 -17.28 2.32 -2.21
N LYS A 385 -17.35 1.08 -1.71
CA LYS A 385 -18.60 0.31 -1.62
C LYS A 385 -19.69 1.02 -0.81
N TYR A 386 -19.33 1.77 0.24
CA TYR A 386 -20.27 2.47 1.11
C TYR A 386 -20.27 4.00 0.91
N HIS A 387 -19.61 4.50 -0.13
CA HIS A 387 -19.46 5.93 -0.42
C HIS A 387 -18.86 6.72 0.76
N GLN A 388 -17.75 6.26 1.35
CA GLN A 388 -17.06 6.89 2.49
C GLN A 388 -15.57 7.18 2.18
N GLU A 389 -15.23 7.38 0.91
CA GLU A 389 -13.87 7.57 0.40
C GLU A 389 -13.18 8.80 1.00
N HIS A 390 -13.95 9.81 1.41
CA HIS A 390 -13.45 11.04 2.01
C HIS A 390 -12.70 10.80 3.33
N LEU A 391 -12.89 9.64 3.99
CA LEU A 391 -12.12 9.26 5.17
C LEU A 391 -10.62 9.12 4.90
N LEU A 392 -10.22 8.84 3.65
CA LEU A 392 -8.81 8.75 3.25
C LEU A 392 -8.24 10.06 2.68
N ARG A 393 -8.99 11.18 2.72
CA ARG A 393 -8.58 12.46 2.13
C ARG A 393 -7.19 12.93 2.56
N PHE A 394 -6.80 12.64 3.80
CA PHE A 394 -5.54 13.10 4.40
C PHE A 394 -4.45 12.02 4.46
N TYR A 395 -4.73 10.84 3.91
CA TYR A 395 -3.89 9.66 4.06
C TYR A 395 -2.49 9.87 3.46
N ASP A 396 -2.39 10.44 2.26
CA ASP A 396 -1.10 10.58 1.55
C ASP A 396 -0.33 11.86 1.92
N ASP A 397 -1.03 12.96 2.21
CA ASP A 397 -0.43 14.30 2.24
C ASP A 397 -0.18 14.88 3.64
N ARG A 398 -0.88 14.38 4.68
CA ARG A 398 -0.91 15.01 6.01
C ARG A 398 -0.57 14.05 7.14
N ASN A 399 -1.00 12.80 7.04
CA ASN A 399 -0.83 11.83 8.11
C ASN A 399 0.56 11.18 8.07
N THR A 400 1.12 10.90 9.26
CA THR A 400 2.28 10.02 9.39
C THR A 400 1.88 8.56 9.15
N ALA A 401 2.86 7.68 8.94
CA ALA A 401 2.60 6.24 8.77
C ALA A 401 1.89 5.61 9.98
N GLU A 402 2.18 6.08 11.19
CA GLU A 402 1.54 5.62 12.44
C GLU A 402 0.10 6.10 12.53
N GLN A 403 -0.15 7.37 12.19
CA GLN A 403 -1.50 7.93 12.11
C GLN A 403 -2.34 7.21 11.06
N ASN A 404 -1.77 6.91 9.90
CA ASN A 404 -2.46 6.12 8.88
C ASN A 404 -2.80 4.73 9.36
N GLN A 405 -1.91 4.05 10.09
CA GLN A 405 -2.26 2.75 10.68
C GLN A 405 -3.44 2.89 11.66
N GLN A 406 -3.43 3.91 12.52
CA GLN A 406 -4.52 4.19 13.43
C GLN A 406 -5.85 4.45 12.69
N LEU A 407 -5.82 5.21 11.61
CA LEU A 407 -7.01 5.47 10.78
C LEU A 407 -7.55 4.19 10.15
N ILE A 408 -6.68 3.34 9.62
CA ILE A 408 -7.07 2.04 9.04
C ILE A 408 -7.70 1.14 10.10
N ASP A 409 -7.12 1.06 11.30
CA ASP A 409 -7.66 0.25 12.39
C ASP A 409 -9.01 0.79 12.87
N ASP A 410 -9.15 2.12 12.98
CA ASP A 410 -10.39 2.80 13.33
C ASP A 410 -11.48 2.52 12.28
N ILE A 411 -11.17 2.62 10.98
CA ILE A 411 -12.07 2.28 9.87
C ILE A 411 -12.49 0.80 9.93
N ASN A 412 -11.54 -0.12 10.07
CA ASN A 412 -11.83 -1.56 10.07
C ASN A 412 -12.71 -2.00 11.25
N SER A 413 -12.74 -1.24 12.34
CA SER A 413 -13.64 -1.50 13.48
C SER A 413 -15.09 -1.08 13.23
N VAL A 414 -15.40 -0.37 12.14
CA VAL A 414 -16.76 0.08 11.81
C VAL A 414 -17.52 -1.01 11.06
N ASN A 415 -18.71 -1.35 11.55
CA ASN A 415 -19.66 -2.18 10.80
C ASN A 415 -20.41 -1.32 9.77
N PHE A 416 -19.79 -1.07 8.61
CA PHE A 416 -20.37 -0.23 7.55
C PHE A 416 -21.71 -0.76 7.05
N GLN A 417 -21.89 -2.09 6.99
CA GLN A 417 -23.12 -2.70 6.50
C GLN A 417 -24.33 -2.37 7.39
N SER A 418 -24.14 -2.34 8.71
CA SER A 418 -25.23 -2.02 9.64
C SER A 418 -25.44 -0.52 9.79
N LEU A 419 -24.39 0.30 9.63
CA LEU A 419 -24.41 1.72 9.98
C LEU A 419 -24.58 2.67 8.77
N CYS A 420 -24.08 2.32 7.59
CA CYS A 420 -24.16 3.17 6.39
C CYS A 420 -25.40 2.86 5.53
N ARG A 421 -26.57 2.71 6.18
CA ARG A 421 -27.85 2.48 5.49
C ARG A 421 -28.53 3.80 5.18
N GLN A 422 -28.95 4.00 3.93
CA GLN A 422 -29.58 5.26 3.50
C GLN A 422 -30.86 5.59 4.26
N GLU A 423 -31.58 4.57 4.76
CA GLU A 423 -32.80 4.73 5.56
C GLU A 423 -32.59 5.61 6.83
N TYR A 424 -31.37 5.67 7.37
CA TYR A 424 -31.05 6.54 8.51
C TYR A 424 -30.76 7.98 8.13
N PHE A 425 -30.66 8.31 6.84
CA PHE A 425 -30.23 9.63 6.37
C PHE A 425 -31.23 10.25 5.36
N ASP A 426 -32.15 9.45 4.83
CA ASP A 426 -33.23 9.93 3.95
C ASP A 426 -34.32 10.68 4.71
N ASN A 427 -34.29 12.01 4.61
CA ASN A 427 -35.37 12.89 5.08
C ASN A 427 -36.68 12.74 4.27
N SER A 428 -36.67 11.99 3.16
CA SER A 428 -37.79 11.88 2.21
C SER A 428 -38.84 10.82 2.59
N ASN A 429 -38.54 9.91 3.53
CA ASN A 429 -39.45 8.84 3.94
C ASN A 429 -39.85 8.86 5.42
N GLN A 430 -39.35 9.79 6.23
CA GLN A 430 -40.05 10.22 7.45
C GLN A 430 -41.08 11.31 7.12
N SER A 431 -41.87 11.09 6.06
CA SER A 431 -43.27 11.47 6.22
C SER A 431 -43.76 10.65 7.41
N ASN A 432 -44.03 11.31 8.53
CA ASN A 432 -45.03 10.89 9.48
C ASN A 432 -46.34 10.63 8.71
N LYS A 433 -46.42 9.52 7.96
CA LYS A 433 -47.69 8.82 7.72
C LYS A 433 -48.09 8.39 9.10
N SER A 434 -48.92 9.22 9.70
CA SER A 434 -48.87 9.52 11.12
C SER A 434 -48.83 8.26 11.96
N ILE A 435 -47.78 8.09 12.79
CA ILE A 435 -47.76 7.00 13.79
C ILE A 435 -49.05 7.03 14.62
N ASP A 436 -49.66 8.21 14.75
CA ASP A 436 -50.97 8.47 15.33
C ASP A 436 -52.09 7.55 14.82
N GLU A 437 -52.10 7.17 13.54
CA GLU A 437 -53.13 6.29 12.97
C GLU A 437 -53.04 4.85 13.49
N HIS A 438 -51.89 4.48 14.05
CA HIS A 438 -51.61 3.14 14.56
C HIS A 438 -51.41 3.10 16.07
N LEU A 439 -51.58 4.24 16.76
CA LEU A 439 -51.45 4.35 18.20
C LEU A 439 -52.70 3.82 18.90
N GLU A 440 -52.49 2.85 19.78
CA GLU A 440 -53.51 2.26 20.63
C GLU A 440 -53.10 2.44 22.12
N PRO A 441 -54.03 2.79 23.01
CA PRO A 441 -53.75 2.85 24.44
C PRO A 441 -53.42 1.47 25.01
N LEU A 442 -52.88 1.43 26.23
CA LEU A 442 -52.61 0.17 26.93
C LEU A 442 -53.92 -0.50 27.35
N ASP A 443 -53.96 -1.84 27.28
CA ASP A 443 -55.08 -2.59 27.82
C ASP A 443 -55.06 -2.49 29.36
N ALA A 444 -56.22 -2.27 29.96
CA ALA A 444 -56.34 -2.21 31.42
C ALA A 444 -55.87 -3.49 32.14
N SER A 445 -55.83 -4.64 31.46
CA SER A 445 -55.38 -5.92 32.03
C SER A 445 -53.87 -5.98 32.28
N ILE A 446 -53.08 -5.18 31.55
CA ILE A 446 -51.60 -5.17 31.67
C ILE A 446 -51.08 -4.02 32.50
N GLN A 447 -51.91 -3.02 32.81
CA GLN A 447 -51.52 -1.85 33.58
C GLN A 447 -52.12 -1.91 34.98
N GLN A 448 -51.28 -1.75 36.01
CA GLN A 448 -51.74 -1.60 37.39
C GLN A 448 -51.20 -0.30 38.00
N ASP A 449 -52.10 0.49 38.59
CA ASP A 449 -51.81 1.75 39.27
C ASP A 449 -51.69 1.50 40.78
N ILE A 450 -50.59 1.95 41.39
CA ILE A 450 -50.35 1.82 42.82
C ILE A 450 -51.47 2.45 43.66
N ARG A 451 -52.11 3.52 43.17
CA ARG A 451 -53.22 4.21 43.86
C ARG A 451 -54.50 3.41 43.92
N GLN A 452 -54.64 2.43 43.00
CA GLN A 452 -55.80 1.57 42.88
C GLN A 452 -55.53 0.15 43.39
N THR A 453 -54.33 -0.10 43.92
CA THR A 453 -53.92 -1.42 44.42
C THR A 453 -54.12 -1.49 45.93
N SER A 454 -54.71 -2.58 46.44
CA SER A 454 -54.95 -2.73 47.87
C SER A 454 -53.64 -2.92 48.66
N ALA A 455 -53.65 -2.60 49.95
CA ALA A 455 -52.48 -2.77 50.81
C ALA A 455 -52.04 -4.24 50.88
N GLU A 456 -52.99 -5.18 50.87
CA GLU A 456 -52.75 -6.63 50.88
C GLU A 456 -52.06 -7.09 49.60
N GLN A 457 -52.48 -6.56 48.44
CA GLN A 457 -51.84 -6.87 47.15
C GLN A 457 -50.41 -6.32 47.09
N LEU A 458 -50.20 -5.08 47.56
CA LEU A 458 -48.85 -4.50 47.63
C LEU A 458 -47.92 -5.31 48.54
N GLU A 459 -48.42 -5.76 49.69
CA GLU A 459 -47.65 -6.61 50.60
C GLU A 459 -47.37 -7.99 50.00
N GLN A 460 -48.33 -8.57 49.28
CA GLN A 460 -48.13 -9.81 48.55
C GLN A 460 -47.02 -9.67 47.50
N TYR A 461 -47.05 -8.61 46.69
CA TYR A 461 -46.00 -8.34 45.71
C TYR A 461 -44.65 -8.12 46.40
N ARG A 462 -44.60 -7.30 47.46
CA ARG A 462 -43.38 -7.09 48.25
C ARG A 462 -42.79 -8.41 48.74
N LYS A 463 -43.63 -9.29 49.30
CA LYS A 463 -43.21 -10.61 49.79
C LYS A 463 -42.61 -11.47 48.69
N ILE A 464 -43.27 -11.56 47.52
CA ILE A 464 -42.75 -12.31 46.37
C ILE A 464 -41.40 -11.74 45.93
N GLY A 465 -41.27 -10.42 45.79
CA GLY A 465 -40.01 -9.81 45.38
C GLY A 465 -38.88 -10.04 46.38
N LEU A 466 -39.13 -9.87 47.68
CA LEU A 466 -38.15 -10.16 48.73
C LEU A 466 -37.77 -11.64 48.77
N GLU A 467 -38.72 -12.55 48.51
CA GLU A 467 -38.45 -13.98 48.42
C GLU A 467 -37.49 -14.30 47.26
N GLU A 468 -37.71 -13.73 46.07
CA GLU A 468 -36.81 -13.93 44.93
C GLU A 468 -35.43 -13.28 45.14
N ILE A 469 -35.36 -12.15 45.85
CA ILE A 469 -34.09 -11.56 46.32
C ILE A 469 -33.38 -12.53 47.27
N SER A 470 -34.09 -13.11 48.24
CA SER A 470 -33.51 -14.02 49.25
C SER A 470 -32.94 -15.30 48.62
N LYS A 471 -33.52 -15.73 47.50
CA LYS A 471 -33.06 -16.88 46.70
C LYS A 471 -31.86 -16.55 45.80
N GLY A 472 -31.42 -15.29 45.76
CA GLY A 472 -30.32 -14.84 44.91
C GLY A 472 -30.67 -14.79 43.42
N LYS A 473 -31.96 -14.69 43.06
CA LYS A 473 -32.44 -14.72 41.67
C LYS A 473 -32.59 -13.34 41.03
N VAL A 474 -32.35 -12.27 41.77
CA VAL A 474 -32.52 -10.88 41.33
C VAL A 474 -31.18 -10.22 41.09
N ALA A 475 -31.03 -9.56 39.94
CA ALA A 475 -29.92 -8.67 39.65
C ALA A 475 -30.42 -7.27 39.25
N VAL A 476 -29.54 -6.29 39.37
CA VAL A 476 -29.80 -4.93 38.88
C VAL A 476 -28.83 -4.54 37.79
N LEU A 477 -29.34 -3.82 36.80
CA LEU A 477 -28.60 -3.37 35.64
C LEU A 477 -28.70 -1.85 35.55
N LEU A 478 -27.58 -1.18 35.78
CA LEU A 478 -27.49 0.27 35.78
C LEU A 478 -26.98 0.83 34.45
N LEU A 479 -27.75 1.75 33.86
CA LEU A 479 -27.36 2.54 32.70
C LEU A 479 -26.61 3.81 33.15
N ALA A 480 -25.27 3.76 33.15
CA ALA A 480 -24.37 4.84 33.60
C ALA A 480 -23.44 5.36 32.49
N GLY A 481 -23.81 5.18 31.22
CA GLY A 481 -23.03 5.64 30.07
C GLY A 481 -23.00 7.17 29.86
N GLY A 482 -23.83 7.94 30.56
CA GLY A 482 -23.95 9.39 30.39
C GLY A 482 -22.93 10.19 31.20
N GLN A 483 -22.23 11.13 30.55
CA GLN A 483 -21.44 12.16 31.23
C GLN A 483 -22.31 13.29 31.78
N GLY A 484 -21.88 13.92 32.87
CA GLY A 484 -22.55 15.06 33.51
C GLY A 484 -22.40 16.41 32.78
N THR A 485 -22.09 16.44 31.49
CA THR A 485 -21.72 17.69 30.78
C THR A 485 -22.82 18.75 30.79
N ARG A 486 -24.10 18.36 30.66
CA ARG A 486 -25.26 19.26 30.81
C ARG A 486 -25.41 19.83 32.23
N LEU A 487 -24.84 19.16 33.24
CA LEU A 487 -24.80 19.60 34.63
C LEU A 487 -23.60 20.54 34.90
N GLY A 488 -22.71 20.73 33.93
CA GLY A 488 -21.46 21.47 34.11
C GLY A 488 -20.33 20.63 34.73
N SER A 489 -20.44 19.29 34.72
CA SER A 489 -19.42 18.37 35.25
C SER A 489 -18.81 17.51 34.15
N SER A 490 -17.50 17.28 34.20
CA SER A 490 -16.81 16.31 33.35
C SER A 490 -16.91 14.87 33.85
N LEU A 491 -17.41 14.67 35.08
CA LEU A 491 -17.49 13.37 35.73
C LEU A 491 -18.71 12.56 35.25
N PRO A 492 -18.67 11.22 35.38
CA PRO A 492 -19.85 10.36 35.27
C PRO A 492 -20.98 10.85 36.18
N LYS A 493 -22.22 10.81 35.67
CA LYS A 493 -23.36 11.38 36.41
C LYS A 493 -23.62 10.71 37.76
N GLY A 494 -23.30 9.42 37.91
CA GLY A 494 -23.44 8.70 39.18
C GLY A 494 -22.58 9.25 40.32
N MET A 495 -21.48 9.94 40.00
CA MET A 495 -20.58 10.59 40.97
C MET A 495 -21.07 11.98 41.41
N PHE A 496 -22.21 12.45 40.87
CA PHE A 496 -22.69 13.79 41.14
C PHE A 496 -23.26 13.90 42.56
N ASP A 497 -22.79 14.89 43.33
CA ASP A 497 -23.38 15.32 44.59
C ASP A 497 -24.43 16.39 44.31
N VAL A 498 -25.70 16.11 44.60
CA VAL A 498 -26.80 17.07 44.42
C VAL A 498 -26.91 18.08 45.56
N GLY A 499 -25.97 18.08 46.51
CA GLY A 499 -25.93 18.97 47.66
C GLY A 499 -26.72 18.47 48.86
N LEU A 500 -26.85 17.14 49.05
CA LEU A 500 -27.47 16.56 50.25
C LEU A 500 -26.70 16.96 51.51
N VAL A 501 -27.32 16.80 52.69
CA VAL A 501 -26.64 17.04 53.98
C VAL A 501 -25.52 16.03 54.15
N SER A 502 -25.78 14.76 53.80
CA SER A 502 -24.79 13.68 53.84
C SER A 502 -23.67 13.78 52.80
N LYS A 503 -23.83 14.63 51.77
CA LYS A 503 -22.96 14.69 50.57
C LYS A 503 -22.86 13.38 49.78
N LYS A 504 -23.80 12.45 50.00
CA LYS A 504 -23.85 11.19 49.25
C LYS A 504 -24.09 11.46 47.76
N THR A 505 -23.34 10.75 46.94
CA THR A 505 -23.53 10.73 45.48
C THR A 505 -24.67 9.80 45.08
N LEU A 506 -25.13 9.89 43.83
CA LEU A 506 -26.16 8.98 43.30
C LEU A 506 -25.72 7.51 43.39
N TYR A 507 -24.45 7.19 43.11
CA TYR A 507 -23.93 5.83 43.27
C TYR A 507 -24.02 5.33 44.70
N GLN A 508 -23.66 6.16 45.69
CA GLN A 508 -23.70 5.76 47.09
C GLN A 508 -25.14 5.49 47.56
N ILE A 509 -26.09 6.37 47.22
CA ILE A 509 -27.52 6.19 47.57
C ILE A 509 -28.05 4.88 46.98
N GLN A 510 -27.70 4.58 45.72
CA GLN A 510 -28.11 3.34 45.05
C GLN A 510 -27.46 2.09 45.67
N ALA A 511 -26.17 2.17 46.02
CA ALA A 511 -25.46 1.07 46.68
C ALA A 511 -26.04 0.75 48.06
N GLU A 512 -26.35 1.77 48.85
CA GLU A 512 -26.96 1.60 50.17
C GLU A 512 -28.39 1.06 50.09
N ARG A 513 -29.15 1.39 49.02
CA ARG A 513 -30.46 0.76 48.75
C ARG A 513 -30.32 -0.74 48.46
N ILE A 514 -29.31 -1.15 47.69
CA ILE A 514 -29.01 -2.57 47.44
C ILE A 514 -28.66 -3.27 48.74
N TYR A 515 -27.74 -2.68 49.52
CA TYR A 515 -27.32 -3.22 50.82
C TYR A 515 -28.52 -3.43 51.75
N ARG A 516 -29.39 -2.41 51.85
CA ARG A 516 -30.59 -2.47 52.68
C ARG A 516 -31.53 -3.60 52.28
N LEU A 517 -31.75 -3.80 50.98
CA LEU A 517 -32.60 -4.90 50.51
C LEU A 517 -32.00 -6.28 50.79
N GLN A 518 -30.68 -6.43 50.67
CA GLN A 518 -30.01 -7.68 51.06
C GLN A 518 -30.24 -7.97 52.55
N GLU A 519 -30.11 -6.97 53.43
CA GLU A 519 -30.41 -7.12 54.86
C GLU A 519 -31.89 -7.46 55.11
N MET A 520 -32.82 -6.80 54.41
CA MET A 520 -34.27 -7.05 54.54
C MET A 520 -34.69 -8.44 54.05
N ALA A 521 -34.04 -8.96 53.01
CA ALA A 521 -34.31 -10.30 52.46
C ALA A 521 -33.56 -11.43 53.23
N GLY A 522 -32.53 -11.08 54.00
CA GLY A 522 -31.74 -11.98 54.84
C GLY A 522 -30.25 -12.03 54.46
N LYS A 523 -29.36 -12.30 55.42
CA LYS A 523 -27.89 -12.16 55.30
C LYS A 523 -27.23 -12.92 54.14
N SER A 524 -27.87 -13.95 53.58
CA SER A 524 -27.37 -14.70 52.43
C SER A 524 -27.82 -14.14 51.07
N ALA A 525 -28.75 -13.18 51.07
CA ALA A 525 -29.26 -12.55 49.86
C ALA A 525 -28.17 -11.73 49.19
N ILE A 526 -28.00 -11.92 47.88
CA ILE A 526 -27.05 -11.19 47.05
C ILE A 526 -27.81 -10.65 45.85
N ILE A 527 -27.65 -9.35 45.59
CA ILE A 527 -28.16 -8.69 44.38
C ILE A 527 -26.94 -8.26 43.56
N PRO A 528 -26.55 -9.00 42.50
CA PRO A 528 -25.47 -8.57 41.64
C PRO A 528 -25.79 -7.24 40.95
N TRP A 529 -24.79 -6.35 40.88
CA TRP A 529 -24.92 -5.04 40.26
C TRP A 529 -24.08 -4.93 39.00
N TYR A 530 -24.76 -4.95 37.85
CA TYR A 530 -24.14 -4.78 36.55
C TYR A 530 -24.21 -3.31 36.15
N ILE A 531 -23.05 -2.66 35.99
CA ILE A 531 -22.96 -1.22 35.70
C ILE A 531 -22.41 -1.02 34.29
N MET A 532 -23.29 -0.59 33.39
CA MET A 532 -22.94 -0.23 32.02
C MET A 532 -22.41 1.20 31.96
N ALA A 533 -21.18 1.39 31.54
CA ALA A 533 -20.57 2.71 31.32
C ALA A 533 -20.16 2.91 29.85
N SER A 534 -19.70 4.12 29.52
CA SER A 534 -19.13 4.44 28.21
C SER A 534 -17.60 4.43 28.28
N GLU A 535 -16.92 4.43 27.12
CA GLU A 535 -15.46 4.59 27.00
C GLU A 535 -14.94 5.75 27.86
N HIS A 536 -15.69 6.86 27.98
CA HIS A 536 -15.25 8.02 28.75
C HIS A 536 -15.67 8.00 30.23
N THR A 537 -16.50 7.06 30.66
CA THR A 537 -17.03 7.01 32.03
C THR A 537 -16.64 5.75 32.80
N ILE A 538 -16.15 4.71 32.14
CA ILE A 538 -15.82 3.42 32.74
C ILE A 538 -14.67 3.53 33.76
N GLU A 539 -13.50 4.05 33.36
CA GLU A 539 -12.33 4.18 34.25
C GLU A 539 -12.62 5.07 35.46
N PRO A 540 -13.16 6.31 35.31
CA PRO A 540 -13.48 7.14 36.47
C PRO A 540 -14.51 6.49 37.41
N THR A 541 -15.44 5.69 36.87
CA THR A 541 -16.43 4.98 37.68
C THR A 541 -15.77 3.87 38.50
N ILE A 542 -14.91 3.04 37.88
CA ILE A 542 -14.21 1.95 38.58
C ILE A 542 -13.33 2.52 39.71
N GLU A 543 -12.56 3.58 39.42
CA GLU A 543 -11.72 4.25 40.41
C GLU A 543 -12.54 4.83 41.57
N PHE A 544 -13.68 5.44 41.26
CA PHE A 544 -14.56 6.00 42.27
C PHE A 544 -15.11 4.93 43.23
N PHE A 545 -15.53 3.78 42.70
CA PHE A 545 -16.00 2.65 43.52
C PHE A 545 -14.88 2.08 44.39
N LYS A 546 -13.68 1.87 43.83
CA LYS A 546 -12.50 1.42 44.61
C LYS A 546 -12.16 2.38 45.74
N LYS A 547 -12.15 3.69 45.45
CA LYS A 547 -11.86 4.74 46.44
C LYS A 547 -12.84 4.72 47.62
N HIS A 548 -14.08 4.31 47.39
CA HIS A 548 -15.12 4.24 48.43
C HIS A 548 -15.36 2.82 48.95
N ASN A 549 -14.40 1.90 48.78
CA ASN A 549 -14.51 0.51 49.21
C ASN A 549 -15.82 -0.15 48.75
N TYR A 550 -16.21 0.10 47.49
CA TYR A 550 -17.44 -0.39 46.87
C TYR A 550 -18.72 -0.08 47.68
N PHE A 551 -18.70 1.00 48.49
CA PHE A 551 -19.78 1.39 49.39
C PHE A 551 -20.22 0.25 50.34
N ASN A 552 -19.26 -0.58 50.76
CA ASN A 552 -19.42 -1.77 51.60
C ASN A 552 -20.18 -2.94 50.96
N LEU A 553 -20.45 -2.89 49.65
CA LEU A 553 -20.86 -4.07 48.89
C LEU A 553 -19.62 -4.91 48.54
N ASP A 554 -19.80 -6.23 48.38
CA ASP A 554 -18.72 -7.13 47.97
C ASP A 554 -18.36 -6.89 46.50
N GLU A 555 -17.10 -6.53 46.23
CA GLU A 555 -16.55 -6.27 44.89
C GLU A 555 -16.90 -7.37 43.88
N LYS A 556 -16.92 -8.64 44.31
CA LYS A 556 -17.19 -9.78 43.41
C LYS A 556 -18.61 -9.78 42.83
N ASN A 557 -19.51 -9.00 43.42
CA ASN A 557 -20.90 -8.88 43.02
C ASN A 557 -21.17 -7.59 42.21
N ILE A 558 -20.14 -6.79 41.92
CA ILE A 558 -20.23 -5.61 41.07
C ILE A 558 -19.47 -5.88 39.77
N ARG A 559 -20.16 -5.75 38.64
CA ARG A 559 -19.60 -6.00 37.31
C ARG A 559 -19.73 -4.75 36.45
N PHE A 560 -18.59 -4.12 36.17
CA PHE A 560 -18.52 -3.01 35.23
C PHE A 560 -18.32 -3.53 33.81
N PHE A 561 -19.03 -2.94 32.85
CA PHE A 561 -18.85 -3.26 31.43
C PHE A 561 -19.14 -2.03 30.57
N GLU A 562 -18.54 -2.01 29.39
CA GLU A 562 -18.63 -0.88 28.46
C GLU A 562 -19.66 -1.15 27.37
N GLN A 563 -20.45 -0.12 27.04
CA GLN A 563 -21.23 -0.08 25.81
C GLN A 563 -20.35 0.32 24.61
N ASP A 564 -20.73 -0.14 23.43
CA ASP A 564 -19.99 0.13 22.19
C ASP A 564 -20.14 1.60 21.73
N ILE A 565 -19.14 2.07 20.99
CA ILE A 565 -19.14 3.39 20.34
C ILE A 565 -19.23 3.23 18.82
N ILE A 566 -20.03 4.08 18.19
CA ILE A 566 -20.21 4.08 16.73
C ILE A 566 -19.86 5.45 16.13
N PRO A 567 -19.50 5.50 14.84
CA PRO A 567 -19.22 6.75 14.16
C PRO A 567 -20.39 7.73 14.20
N CYS A 568 -20.04 9.00 14.24
CA CYS A 568 -20.94 10.13 13.99
C CYS A 568 -21.02 10.38 12.49
N PHE A 569 -22.18 10.83 12.03
CA PHE A 569 -22.44 11.07 10.62
C PHE A 569 -22.78 12.54 10.37
N THR A 570 -22.47 13.05 9.19
CA THR A 570 -23.05 14.27 8.68
C THR A 570 -24.54 14.07 8.38
N LEU A 571 -25.27 15.15 8.11
CA LEU A 571 -26.70 15.09 7.81
C LEU A 571 -27.01 14.29 6.53
N ASP A 572 -26.05 14.17 5.61
CA ASP A 572 -26.11 13.42 4.36
C ASP A 572 -25.48 12.01 4.45
N GLY A 573 -25.15 11.54 5.67
CA GLY A 573 -24.72 10.16 5.90
C GLY A 573 -23.23 9.86 5.67
N LYS A 574 -22.37 10.88 5.66
CA LYS A 574 -20.90 10.69 5.64
C LYS A 574 -20.35 10.58 7.05
N ILE A 575 -19.46 9.63 7.29
CA ILE A 575 -18.78 9.51 8.60
C ILE A 575 -17.92 10.75 8.83
N ILE A 576 -17.99 11.33 10.03
CA ILE A 576 -17.24 12.53 10.39
C ILE A 576 -15.84 12.15 10.90
N LEU A 577 -14.81 12.83 10.41
CA LEU A 577 -13.46 12.80 10.98
C LEU A 577 -13.35 13.80 12.13
N LYS A 578 -12.92 13.36 13.31
CA LYS A 578 -12.58 14.22 14.47
C LYS A 578 -11.18 14.82 14.32
N GLU A 579 -10.26 14.01 13.82
CA GLU A 579 -8.87 14.32 13.48
C GLU A 579 -8.61 13.82 12.05
N THR A 580 -7.52 14.22 11.40
CA THR A 580 -7.18 13.74 10.03
C THR A 580 -6.96 12.22 9.95
N TYR A 581 -6.83 11.55 11.09
CA TYR A 581 -6.58 10.11 11.23
C TYR A 581 -7.51 9.42 12.25
N LYS A 582 -8.58 10.08 12.72
CA LYS A 582 -9.48 9.53 13.75
C LYS A 582 -10.94 9.87 13.48
N LEU A 583 -11.81 8.87 13.55
CA LEU A 583 -13.25 9.05 13.37
C LEU A 583 -13.86 9.76 14.59
N ALA A 584 -14.84 10.62 14.35
CA ALA A 584 -15.71 11.13 15.41
C ALA A 584 -16.68 10.02 15.83
N ARG A 585 -16.66 9.63 17.10
CA ARG A 585 -17.49 8.54 17.64
C ARG A 585 -18.33 9.00 18.82
N SER A 586 -19.41 8.27 19.08
CA SER A 586 -20.24 8.42 20.27
C SER A 586 -20.82 7.09 20.73
N PRO A 587 -21.21 6.96 22.00
CA PRO A 587 -21.92 5.78 22.45
C PRO A 587 -23.18 5.52 21.62
N ASN A 588 -23.48 4.24 21.37
CA ASN A 588 -24.57 3.79 20.51
C ASN A 588 -25.97 3.83 21.17
N GLY A 589 -26.17 4.69 22.19
CA GLY A 589 -27.42 4.82 22.94
C GLY A 589 -27.60 3.78 24.05
N ASN A 590 -28.58 3.98 24.93
CA ASN A 590 -28.83 3.07 26.06
C ASN A 590 -29.36 1.69 25.63
N GLY A 591 -29.93 1.56 24.44
CA GLY A 591 -30.28 0.29 23.81
C GLY A 591 -29.09 -0.48 23.26
N GLY A 592 -27.91 0.15 23.18
CA GLY A 592 -26.63 -0.55 23.00
C GLY A 592 -26.32 -1.54 24.12
N LEU A 593 -27.07 -1.48 25.22
CA LEU A 593 -27.06 -2.43 26.31
C LEU A 593 -27.09 -3.88 25.84
N TYR A 594 -28.03 -4.23 24.95
CA TYR A 594 -28.30 -5.63 24.61
C TYR A 594 -27.14 -6.28 23.87
N GLU A 595 -26.49 -5.51 23.00
CA GLU A 595 -25.26 -5.91 22.33
C GLU A 595 -24.12 -6.07 23.34
N ALA A 596 -23.98 -5.12 24.27
CA ALA A 596 -22.94 -5.15 25.29
C ALA A 596 -23.07 -6.34 26.25
N ILE A 597 -24.27 -6.63 26.77
CA ILE A 597 -24.47 -7.76 27.70
C ILE A 597 -24.28 -9.12 27.02
N SER A 598 -24.54 -9.20 25.71
CA SER A 598 -24.29 -10.40 24.91
C SER A 598 -22.78 -10.59 24.67
N LYS A 599 -22.11 -9.58 24.08
CA LYS A 599 -20.69 -9.68 23.69
C LYS A 599 -19.72 -9.73 24.87
N LYS A 600 -20.04 -9.09 26.00
CA LYS A 600 -19.15 -8.99 27.18
C LYS A 600 -19.39 -10.12 28.19
N GLY A 601 -20.19 -11.14 27.85
CA GLY A 601 -20.42 -12.31 28.70
C GLY A 601 -21.28 -12.05 29.95
N ILE A 602 -22.01 -10.92 30.00
CA ILE A 602 -22.85 -10.54 31.16
C ILE A 602 -24.03 -11.50 31.31
N LEU A 603 -24.67 -11.88 30.19
CA LEU A 603 -25.75 -12.89 30.21
C LEU A 603 -25.25 -14.24 30.75
N ASN A 604 -24.00 -14.62 30.44
CA ASN A 604 -23.40 -15.86 30.94
C ASN A 604 -23.13 -15.79 32.46
N ASP A 605 -22.63 -14.66 32.96
CA ASP A 605 -22.41 -14.45 34.41
C ASP A 605 -23.76 -14.46 35.16
N MET A 606 -24.81 -13.84 34.61
CA MET A 606 -26.18 -13.91 35.15
C MET A 606 -26.69 -15.36 35.22
N GLN A 607 -26.52 -16.13 34.14
CA GLN A 607 -26.92 -17.54 34.08
C GLN A 607 -26.16 -18.40 35.10
N GLN A 608 -24.84 -18.23 35.22
CA GLN A 608 -24.02 -18.95 36.18
C GLN A 608 -24.40 -18.66 37.64
N ARG A 609 -24.89 -17.44 37.92
CA ARG A 609 -25.37 -17.04 39.24
C ARG A 609 -26.82 -17.46 39.53
N GLY A 610 -27.53 -18.01 38.54
CA GLY A 610 -28.94 -18.39 38.70
C GLY A 610 -29.89 -17.19 38.72
N ILE A 611 -29.53 -16.08 38.07
CA ILE A 611 -30.40 -14.90 37.96
C ILE A 611 -31.59 -15.22 37.05
N GLU A 612 -32.79 -14.89 37.51
CA GLU A 612 -34.04 -15.01 36.74
C GLU A 612 -34.65 -13.63 36.45
N HIS A 613 -34.49 -12.67 37.37
CA HIS A 613 -35.12 -11.36 37.33
C HIS A 613 -34.08 -10.24 37.25
N ILE A 614 -34.21 -9.34 36.28
CA ILE A 614 -33.31 -8.21 36.08
C ILE A 614 -34.11 -6.91 36.18
N HIS A 615 -33.73 -6.04 37.10
CA HIS A 615 -34.24 -4.67 37.15
C HIS A 615 -33.22 -3.72 36.49
N ALA A 616 -33.54 -3.25 35.29
CA ALA A 616 -32.75 -2.27 34.55
C ALA A 616 -33.24 -0.84 34.84
N TYR A 617 -32.34 0.09 35.15
CA TYR A 617 -32.70 1.47 35.49
C TYR A 617 -31.63 2.50 35.09
N CYS A 618 -32.03 3.77 35.00
CA CYS A 618 -31.13 4.88 34.69
C CYS A 618 -30.50 5.50 35.94
N VAL A 619 -29.21 5.86 35.85
CA VAL A 619 -28.42 6.39 36.98
C VAL A 619 -28.94 7.71 37.54
N ASP A 620 -29.71 8.48 36.77
CA ASP A 620 -30.00 9.87 37.09
C ASP A 620 -31.24 10.15 37.91
N ASN A 621 -31.97 9.11 38.32
CA ASN A 621 -33.12 9.26 39.20
C ASN A 621 -32.70 9.09 40.67
N ILE A 622 -32.73 10.17 41.45
CA ILE A 622 -32.37 10.12 42.89
C ILE A 622 -33.37 9.30 43.72
N LEU A 623 -34.63 9.20 43.27
CA LEU A 623 -35.70 8.48 43.95
C LEU A 623 -35.82 7.02 43.53
N VAL A 624 -34.91 6.51 42.69
CA VAL A 624 -35.02 5.15 42.16
C VAL A 624 -35.05 4.09 43.27
N LYS A 625 -36.13 3.32 43.36
CA LYS A 625 -36.19 2.11 44.18
C LYS A 625 -35.41 0.98 43.51
N VAL A 626 -34.08 0.98 43.72
CA VAL A 626 -33.17 -0.05 43.16
C VAL A 626 -33.61 -1.43 43.64
N ALA A 627 -33.72 -2.40 42.73
CA ALA A 627 -34.29 -3.73 43.00
C ALA A 627 -35.65 -3.72 43.74
N ASP A 628 -36.56 -2.79 43.40
CA ASP A 628 -37.88 -2.67 44.05
C ASP A 628 -38.63 -4.02 44.16
N PRO A 629 -38.82 -4.56 45.37
CA PRO A 629 -39.48 -5.85 45.56
C PRO A 629 -40.95 -5.81 45.16
N VAL A 630 -41.64 -4.67 45.23
CA VAL A 630 -43.04 -4.57 44.80
C VAL A 630 -43.14 -4.72 43.29
N PHE A 631 -42.31 -4.00 42.53
CA PHE A 631 -42.31 -4.09 41.07
C PHE A 631 -41.85 -5.47 40.56
N ILE A 632 -40.79 -6.04 41.16
CA ILE A 632 -40.32 -7.39 40.82
C ILE A 632 -41.40 -8.42 41.13
N GLY A 633 -41.99 -8.37 42.32
CA GLY A 633 -43.04 -9.29 42.73
C GLY A 633 -44.32 -9.17 41.91
N TYR A 634 -44.70 -7.96 41.51
CA TYR A 634 -45.79 -7.73 40.56
C TYR A 634 -45.52 -8.45 39.24
N CYS A 635 -44.35 -8.23 38.63
CA CYS A 635 -43.99 -8.87 37.35
C CYS A 635 -43.89 -10.40 37.49
N ALA A 636 -43.26 -10.90 38.55
CA ALA A 636 -43.16 -12.33 38.82
C ALA A 636 -44.54 -12.98 39.02
N SER A 637 -45.44 -12.34 39.78
CA SER A 637 -46.81 -12.84 40.03
C SER A 637 -47.65 -12.94 38.75
N LYS A 638 -47.37 -12.08 37.77
CA LYS A 638 -48.04 -12.08 36.46
C LYS A 638 -47.37 -13.01 35.45
N ASN A 639 -46.22 -13.61 35.79
CA ASN A 639 -45.43 -14.46 34.90
C ASN A 639 -45.14 -13.79 33.54
N VAL A 640 -44.75 -12.50 33.61
CA VAL A 640 -44.37 -11.71 32.44
C VAL A 640 -42.88 -11.80 32.17
N GLU A 641 -42.51 -11.59 30.92
CA GLU A 641 -41.11 -11.63 30.46
C GLU A 641 -40.46 -10.25 30.52
N CYS A 642 -41.27 -9.21 30.34
CA CYS A 642 -40.85 -7.82 30.36
C CYS A 642 -41.88 -6.96 31.09
N GLY A 643 -41.42 -5.98 31.85
CA GLY A 643 -42.26 -5.03 32.55
C GLY A 643 -41.68 -3.63 32.51
N ALA A 644 -42.54 -2.61 32.58
CA ALA A 644 -42.11 -1.22 32.61
C ALA A 644 -42.78 -0.47 33.76
N LYS A 645 -41.96 0.22 34.54
CA LYS A 645 -42.45 1.14 35.57
C LYS A 645 -42.69 2.51 34.94
N THR A 646 -43.82 3.13 35.28
CA THR A 646 -44.26 4.41 34.72
C THR A 646 -44.72 5.36 35.81
N VAL A 647 -44.74 6.65 35.52
CA VAL A 647 -45.47 7.65 36.29
C VAL A 647 -46.61 8.18 35.45
N GLU A 648 -47.63 8.72 36.09
CA GLU A 648 -48.67 9.42 35.36
C GLU A 648 -48.09 10.68 34.68
N LYS A 649 -48.27 10.75 33.35
CA LYS A 649 -48.06 11.96 32.57
C LYS A 649 -49.24 12.89 32.82
N MET A 650 -48.99 14.02 33.47
CA MET A 650 -50.05 14.93 33.93
C MET A 650 -50.40 15.99 32.88
N ASN A 651 -49.43 16.38 32.06
CA ASN A 651 -49.56 17.47 31.09
C ASN A 651 -49.18 16.99 29.68
N PRO A 652 -49.94 17.37 28.63
CA PRO A 652 -49.64 17.00 27.24
C PRO A 652 -48.20 17.32 26.81
N GLY A 653 -47.72 18.51 27.18
CA GLY A 653 -46.38 19.02 26.87
C GLY A 653 -45.25 18.53 27.78
N GLU A 654 -45.51 17.56 28.66
CA GLU A 654 -44.43 16.92 29.43
C GLU A 654 -43.51 16.12 28.49
N ALA A 655 -42.20 16.41 28.54
CA ALA A 655 -41.17 15.80 27.70
C ALA A 655 -40.78 14.39 28.19
N VAL A 656 -41.76 13.49 28.19
CA VAL A 656 -41.62 12.08 28.57
C VAL A 656 -42.24 11.20 27.49
N GLY A 657 -41.53 10.16 27.08
CA GLY A 657 -42.06 9.14 26.19
C GLY A 657 -43.19 8.35 26.86
N VAL A 658 -44.17 7.92 26.08
CA VAL A 658 -45.37 7.22 26.56
C VAL A 658 -45.36 5.77 26.11
N ILE A 659 -45.64 4.85 27.04
CA ILE A 659 -45.80 3.42 26.72
C ILE A 659 -47.18 3.22 26.12
N CYS A 660 -47.22 2.62 24.94
CA CYS A 660 -48.45 2.37 24.19
C CYS A 660 -48.28 1.17 23.25
N LYS A 661 -49.31 0.85 22.47
CA LYS A 661 -49.22 -0.10 21.37
C LYS A 661 -49.12 0.67 20.05
N VAL A 662 -48.22 0.22 19.18
CA VAL A 662 -48.14 0.66 17.79
C VAL A 662 -48.27 -0.58 16.92
N ARG A 663 -49.32 -0.65 16.11
CA ARG A 663 -49.63 -1.83 15.26
C ARG A 663 -49.64 -3.15 16.07
N GLY A 664 -50.34 -3.14 17.22
CA GLY A 664 -50.48 -4.30 18.09
C GLY A 664 -49.24 -4.72 18.90
N ARG A 665 -48.12 -3.98 18.84
CA ARG A 665 -46.90 -4.26 19.61
C ARG A 665 -46.59 -3.15 20.61
N TYR A 666 -46.15 -3.50 21.81
CA TYR A 666 -45.77 -2.52 22.84
C TYR A 666 -44.50 -1.77 22.47
N GLN A 667 -44.53 -0.45 22.62
CA GLN A 667 -43.41 0.44 22.32
C GLN A 667 -43.47 1.65 23.26
N VAL A 668 -42.37 2.38 23.36
CA VAL A 668 -42.38 3.75 23.88
C VAL A 668 -42.36 4.66 22.68
N VAL A 669 -43.31 5.59 22.61
CA VAL A 669 -43.31 6.64 21.59
C VAL A 669 -42.86 7.93 22.25
N GLU A 670 -41.82 8.54 21.69
CA GLU A 670 -41.25 9.76 22.24
C GLU A 670 -42.17 10.96 22.01
N TYR A 671 -42.10 11.94 22.91
CA TYR A 671 -42.99 13.11 22.88
C TYR A 671 -42.84 13.95 21.59
N SER A 672 -41.70 13.83 20.89
CA SER A 672 -41.44 14.50 19.61
C SER A 672 -42.06 13.79 18.40
N GLU A 673 -42.59 12.59 18.58
CA GLU A 673 -43.10 11.73 17.50
C GLU A 673 -44.64 11.72 17.41
N VAL A 674 -45.32 12.21 18.45
CA VAL A 674 -46.78 12.28 18.54
C VAL A 674 -47.31 13.66 18.18
N SER A 675 -48.47 13.71 17.52
CA SER A 675 -49.13 15.00 17.28
C SER A 675 -49.70 15.62 18.56
N LYS A 676 -49.96 16.94 18.49
CA LYS A 676 -50.64 17.67 19.55
C LYS A 676 -52.00 17.04 19.89
N GLU A 677 -52.77 16.63 18.89
CA GLU A 677 -54.09 16.01 19.08
C GLU A 677 -54.01 14.74 19.93
N ILE A 678 -53.10 13.83 19.59
CA ILE A 678 -52.88 12.59 20.36
C ILE A 678 -52.41 12.89 21.78
N SER A 679 -51.44 13.81 21.93
CA SER A 679 -50.90 14.16 23.26
C SER A 679 -51.92 14.81 24.19
N GLU A 680 -52.93 15.50 23.65
CA GLU A 680 -54.01 16.17 24.41
C GLU A 680 -55.24 15.28 24.61
N ARG A 681 -55.30 14.11 23.95
CA ARG A 681 -56.44 13.18 24.03
C ARG A 681 -56.61 12.67 25.46
N ARG A 682 -57.87 12.64 25.93
CA ARG A 682 -58.24 12.26 27.30
C ARG A 682 -59.24 11.11 27.33
N ASN A 683 -59.20 10.34 28.40
CA ASN A 683 -60.20 9.34 28.74
C ASN A 683 -61.44 10.01 29.35
N THR A 684 -62.52 9.24 29.56
CA THR A 684 -63.77 9.72 30.16
C THR A 684 -63.60 10.21 31.60
N ASP A 685 -62.54 9.81 32.30
CA ASP A 685 -62.18 10.24 33.64
C ASP A 685 -61.38 11.56 33.67
N GLY A 686 -61.12 12.16 32.50
CA GLY A 686 -60.36 13.40 32.35
C GLY A 686 -58.84 13.23 32.35
N ARG A 687 -58.29 12.04 32.60
CA ARG A 687 -56.85 11.76 32.51
C ARG A 687 -56.41 11.70 31.04
N LEU A 688 -55.13 11.93 30.77
CA LEU A 688 -54.60 11.73 29.41
C LEU A 688 -54.76 10.26 29.00
N MET A 689 -55.18 10.01 27.77
CA MET A 689 -55.34 8.65 27.25
C MET A 689 -54.00 7.92 27.22
N PHE A 690 -52.94 8.63 26.82
CA PHE A 690 -51.57 8.16 26.82
C PHE A 690 -50.83 8.74 28.03
N ASN A 691 -51.16 8.25 29.23
CA ASN A 691 -50.59 8.75 30.49
C ASN A 691 -49.46 7.89 31.10
N ALA A 692 -49.10 6.76 30.48
CA ALA A 692 -48.06 5.86 30.96
C ALA A 692 -46.65 6.42 30.65
N GLY A 693 -46.20 7.43 31.40
CA GLY A 693 -44.93 8.09 31.21
C GLY A 693 -43.75 7.19 31.59
N ASN A 694 -42.89 6.87 30.62
CA ASN A 694 -41.71 6.03 30.80
C ASN A 694 -40.65 6.73 31.67
N ILE A 695 -40.26 6.08 32.77
CA ILE A 695 -39.21 6.59 33.68
C ILE A 695 -37.90 5.79 33.58
N CYS A 696 -37.72 5.00 32.51
CA CYS A 696 -36.53 4.19 32.27
C CYS A 696 -36.19 3.26 33.45
N ASN A 697 -37.22 2.56 33.94
CA ASN A 697 -37.14 1.50 34.95
C ASN A 697 -37.89 0.28 34.41
N HIS A 698 -37.17 -0.78 34.11
CA HIS A 698 -37.67 -1.93 33.36
C HIS A 698 -37.34 -3.22 34.08
N TYR A 699 -38.26 -4.17 34.01
CA TYR A 699 -38.08 -5.54 34.44
C TYR A 699 -37.87 -6.42 33.20
N PHE A 700 -36.90 -7.31 33.27
CA PHE A 700 -36.67 -8.34 32.26
C PHE A 700 -36.42 -9.68 32.93
N THR A 701 -36.93 -10.76 32.34
CA THR A 701 -36.44 -12.10 32.66
C THR A 701 -35.13 -12.37 31.92
N LEU A 702 -34.23 -13.16 32.52
CA LEU A 702 -32.99 -13.58 31.85
C LEU A 702 -33.31 -14.29 30.52
N LYS A 703 -34.32 -15.15 30.53
CA LYS A 703 -34.78 -15.90 29.36
C LYS A 703 -35.21 -14.98 28.21
N PHE A 704 -35.95 -13.91 28.50
CA PHE A 704 -36.32 -12.93 27.47
C PHE A 704 -35.10 -12.29 26.82
N LEU A 705 -34.13 -11.87 27.62
CA LEU A 705 -32.90 -11.25 27.13
C LEU A 705 -32.05 -12.20 26.28
N GLN A 706 -32.06 -13.50 26.59
CA GLN A 706 -31.30 -14.53 25.84
C GLN A 706 -32.03 -14.99 24.57
N ASP A 707 -33.34 -15.25 24.66
CA ASP A 707 -34.07 -16.00 23.63
C ASP A 707 -34.78 -15.10 22.61
N LYS A 708 -35.21 -13.89 23.01
CA LYS A 708 -36.10 -13.04 22.20
C LYS A 708 -35.51 -11.69 21.81
N VAL A 709 -34.46 -11.22 22.48
CA VAL A 709 -33.87 -9.91 22.16
C VAL A 709 -32.88 -10.04 21.01
N HIS A 710 -33.34 -9.69 19.80
CA HIS A 710 -32.50 -9.58 18.61
C HIS A 710 -31.94 -8.15 18.49
N TYR A 711 -30.83 -7.87 19.17
CA TYR A 711 -30.28 -6.51 19.26
C TYR A 711 -29.85 -5.92 17.90
N ASP A 712 -29.57 -6.75 16.89
CA ASP A 712 -29.23 -6.32 15.52
C ASP A 712 -30.45 -5.77 14.74
N GLU A 713 -31.67 -6.11 15.17
CA GLU A 713 -32.93 -5.62 14.57
C GLU A 713 -33.44 -4.33 15.23
N LEU A 714 -32.80 -3.87 16.32
CA LEU A 714 -33.19 -2.64 17.00
C LEU A 714 -32.90 -1.41 16.12
N PRO A 715 -33.87 -0.48 15.98
CA PRO A 715 -33.68 0.69 15.14
C PRO A 715 -32.69 1.67 15.75
N TYR A 716 -31.99 2.40 14.89
CA TYR A 716 -31.25 3.58 15.31
C TYR A 716 -32.11 4.84 15.20
N HIS A 717 -32.10 5.62 16.27
CA HIS A 717 -32.73 6.93 16.36
C HIS A 717 -31.70 8.03 16.13
N GLN A 718 -32.11 9.10 15.46
CA GLN A 718 -31.21 10.20 15.09
C GLN A 718 -31.24 11.32 16.12
N ALA A 719 -30.07 11.71 16.62
CA ALA A 719 -29.91 12.89 17.45
C ALA A 719 -29.01 13.92 16.75
N LYS A 720 -29.59 15.03 16.29
CA LYS A 720 -28.84 16.15 15.69
C LYS A 720 -27.95 16.82 16.74
N LYS A 721 -26.64 16.93 16.47
CA LYS A 721 -25.64 17.48 17.42
C LYS A 721 -24.63 18.39 16.72
N LYS A 722 -23.98 19.22 17.54
CA LYS A 722 -22.76 19.96 17.20
C LYS A 722 -21.56 19.04 17.44
N ILE A 723 -20.99 18.47 16.38
CA ILE A 723 -19.95 17.45 16.42
C ILE A 723 -18.64 18.08 15.93
N PRO A 724 -17.64 18.27 16.81
CA PRO A 724 -16.32 18.75 16.41
C PRO A 724 -15.72 17.84 15.32
N PHE A 725 -15.10 18.45 14.31
CA PHE A 725 -14.59 17.75 13.13
C PHE A 725 -13.34 18.44 12.55
N VAL A 726 -12.69 17.79 11.58
CA VAL A 726 -11.67 18.43 10.73
C VAL A 726 -12.25 18.84 9.37
N ASP A 727 -12.03 20.09 8.98
CA ASP A 727 -12.45 20.63 7.68
C ASP A 727 -11.65 20.05 6.50
N ASN A 728 -11.86 20.55 5.28
CA ASN A 728 -11.22 20.04 4.07
C ASN A 728 -9.71 20.31 4.03
N GLU A 729 -9.28 21.33 4.76
CA GLU A 729 -7.91 21.79 4.90
C GLU A 729 -7.19 21.13 6.09
N GLY A 730 -7.90 20.32 6.89
CA GLY A 730 -7.38 19.60 8.04
C GLY A 730 -7.33 20.41 9.34
N ASN A 731 -8.05 21.53 9.42
CA ASN A 731 -8.16 22.33 10.64
C ASN A 731 -9.30 21.86 11.53
N HIS A 732 -9.12 21.96 12.85
CA HIS A 732 -10.17 21.65 13.82
C HIS A 732 -11.26 22.72 13.84
N VAL A 733 -12.51 22.27 13.70
CA VAL A 733 -13.69 23.13 13.74
C VAL A 733 -14.62 22.68 14.85
N LYS A 734 -14.99 23.64 15.72
CA LYS A 734 -16.09 23.48 16.68
C LYS A 734 -17.33 24.18 16.11
N PRO A 735 -18.36 23.43 15.70
CA PRO A 735 -19.47 24.01 14.94
C PRO A 735 -20.45 24.80 15.83
N ASP A 736 -20.93 25.94 15.33
CA ASP A 736 -21.91 26.79 16.01
C ASP A 736 -23.35 26.30 15.88
N LYS A 737 -23.65 25.54 14.82
CA LYS A 737 -24.95 24.91 14.54
C LYS A 737 -24.79 23.39 14.41
N PRO A 738 -25.85 22.58 14.62
CA PRO A 738 -25.76 21.14 14.40
C PRO A 738 -25.30 20.83 12.97
N ASN A 739 -24.20 20.07 12.84
CA ASN A 739 -23.55 19.70 11.58
C ASN A 739 -23.63 18.20 11.29
N GLY A 740 -24.11 17.41 12.23
CA GLY A 740 -24.20 15.96 12.09
C GLY A 740 -25.21 15.33 13.02
N ILE A 741 -25.36 14.01 12.87
CA ILE A 741 -26.23 13.16 13.67
C ILE A 741 -25.40 12.13 14.44
N LYS A 742 -25.89 11.80 15.63
CA LYS A 742 -25.51 10.61 16.39
C LYS A 742 -26.65 9.61 16.25
N LEU A 743 -26.29 8.35 16.03
CA LEU A 743 -27.24 7.24 16.02
C LEU A 743 -27.28 6.62 17.42
N GLU A 744 -28.47 6.40 17.96
CA GLU A 744 -28.67 5.84 19.30
C GLU A 744 -29.77 4.77 19.25
N LYS A 745 -29.52 3.58 19.81
CA LYS A 745 -30.57 2.60 20.12
C LYS A 745 -31.21 2.95 21.45
N PHE A 746 -32.50 2.67 21.61
CA PHE A 746 -33.18 2.86 22.89
C PHE A 746 -33.45 1.54 23.62
N ILE A 747 -33.26 1.53 24.94
CA ILE A 747 -33.45 0.34 25.78
C ILE A 747 -34.87 -0.22 25.64
N PHE A 748 -35.87 0.64 25.55
CA PHE A 748 -37.27 0.21 25.49
C PHE A 748 -37.71 -0.30 24.12
N ASP A 749 -36.88 -0.20 23.07
CA ASP A 749 -37.27 -0.70 21.74
C ASP A 749 -37.47 -2.22 21.71
N VAL A 750 -36.91 -2.96 22.68
CA VAL A 750 -37.12 -4.41 22.81
C VAL A 750 -38.56 -4.80 23.19
N PHE A 751 -39.39 -3.86 23.64
CA PHE A 751 -40.80 -4.14 23.94
C PHE A 751 -41.56 -4.66 22.72
N ARG A 752 -41.06 -4.43 21.51
CA ARG A 752 -41.64 -5.01 20.28
C ARG A 752 -41.48 -6.54 20.20
N PHE A 753 -40.49 -7.11 20.88
CA PHE A 753 -40.17 -8.54 20.84
C PHE A 753 -40.95 -9.36 21.87
N VAL A 754 -41.57 -8.71 22.87
CA VAL A 754 -42.35 -9.44 23.86
C VAL A 754 -43.71 -9.86 23.28
N ASP A 755 -44.17 -11.04 23.66
CA ASP A 755 -45.53 -11.48 23.36
C ASP A 755 -46.55 -10.61 24.10
N VAL A 756 -47.71 -10.38 23.50
CA VAL A 756 -48.67 -9.38 23.99
C VAL A 756 -49.19 -9.69 25.40
N ASP A 757 -49.30 -10.97 25.75
CA ASP A 757 -49.72 -11.46 27.08
C ASP A 757 -48.56 -11.54 28.10
N LYS A 758 -47.33 -11.23 27.68
CA LYS A 758 -46.09 -11.32 28.50
C LYS A 758 -45.47 -9.98 28.84
N PHE A 759 -46.24 -8.89 28.74
CA PHE A 759 -45.84 -7.54 29.13
C PHE A 759 -46.70 -7.00 30.29
N ALA A 760 -46.09 -6.24 31.19
CA ALA A 760 -46.81 -5.54 32.27
C ALA A 760 -46.34 -4.10 32.46
N VAL A 761 -47.24 -3.24 32.92
CA VAL A 761 -46.99 -1.83 33.24
C VAL A 761 -47.37 -1.55 34.68
N TRP A 762 -46.40 -1.07 35.46
CA TRP A 762 -46.59 -0.71 36.86
C TRP A 762 -46.53 0.81 37.00
N GLN A 763 -47.66 1.47 37.25
CA GLN A 763 -47.73 2.92 37.41
C GLN A 763 -47.58 3.31 38.88
N VAL A 764 -46.57 4.14 39.18
CA VAL A 764 -46.19 4.57 40.53
C VAL A 764 -46.41 6.07 40.75
N LEU A 765 -46.33 6.50 42.01
CA LEU A 765 -46.33 7.91 42.38
C LEU A 765 -44.98 8.56 42.05
N ARG A 766 -45.02 9.69 41.35
CA ARG A 766 -43.81 10.40 40.90
C ARG A 766 -42.96 10.88 42.08
N GLU A 767 -43.62 11.46 43.08
CA GLU A 767 -43.01 11.99 44.30
C GLU A 767 -42.31 10.91 45.15
N ASP A 768 -42.62 9.62 44.92
CA ASP A 768 -42.00 8.50 45.62
C ASP A 768 -40.81 7.92 44.85
N GLU A 769 -40.89 7.90 43.52
CA GLU A 769 -40.03 7.05 42.71
C GLU A 769 -39.36 7.74 41.53
N PHE A 770 -39.67 9.00 41.20
CA PHE A 770 -39.11 9.66 40.01
C PHE A 770 -38.81 11.15 40.20
N SER A 771 -37.52 11.46 40.34
CA SER A 771 -36.98 12.82 40.24
C SER A 771 -35.63 12.77 39.51
N PRO A 772 -35.62 12.99 38.18
CA PRO A 772 -34.40 12.85 37.39
C PRO A 772 -33.48 14.09 37.50
N LEU A 773 -32.18 13.85 37.33
CA LEU A 773 -31.15 14.88 37.25
C LEU A 773 -30.69 15.02 35.80
N LYS A 774 -31.20 16.00 35.05
CA LYS A 774 -30.91 16.21 33.62
C LYS A 774 -30.21 17.53 33.30
N ASN A 775 -30.50 18.58 34.08
CA ASN A 775 -30.09 19.96 33.81
C ASN A 775 -29.28 20.54 34.98
N ASN A 776 -28.56 21.63 34.75
CA ASN A 776 -27.93 22.40 35.83
C ASN A 776 -28.98 23.25 36.60
N ASP A 777 -28.58 23.90 37.70
CA ASP A 777 -29.49 24.69 38.55
C ASP A 777 -30.01 26.00 37.92
N GLN A 778 -29.51 26.39 36.74
CA GLN A 778 -30.10 27.51 35.98
C GLN A 778 -31.45 27.11 35.37
N ALA A 779 -31.68 25.81 35.14
CA ALA A 779 -32.97 25.32 34.69
C ALA A 779 -34.03 25.37 35.81
N THR A 780 -35.29 25.35 35.41
CA THR A 780 -36.45 25.34 36.32
C THR A 780 -36.87 23.93 36.74
N ARG A 781 -36.38 22.89 36.06
CA ARG A 781 -36.74 21.47 36.28
C ARG A 781 -35.56 20.53 36.12
N ASP A 782 -35.67 19.36 36.74
CA ASP A 782 -34.72 18.23 36.66
C ASP A 782 -33.27 18.64 36.95
N SER A 783 -33.09 19.52 37.95
CA SER A 783 -31.81 20.06 38.41
C SER A 783 -31.34 19.41 39.72
N PRO A 784 -30.06 19.63 40.14
CA PRO A 784 -29.58 19.20 41.46
C PRO A 784 -30.51 19.65 42.59
N THR A 785 -30.98 20.90 42.55
CA THR A 785 -31.92 21.44 43.54
C THR A 785 -33.23 20.65 43.55
N THR A 786 -33.91 20.44 42.41
CA THR A 786 -35.18 19.70 42.40
C THR A 786 -35.01 18.24 42.85
N ALA A 787 -33.88 17.60 42.52
CA ALA A 787 -33.57 16.24 42.94
C ALA A 787 -33.41 16.16 44.47
N ARG A 788 -32.58 17.03 45.05
CA ARG A 788 -32.37 17.13 46.50
C ARG A 788 -33.67 17.37 47.26
N LEU A 789 -34.46 18.35 46.80
CA LEU A 789 -35.72 18.72 47.45
C LEU A 789 -36.77 17.61 47.35
N SER A 790 -36.82 16.86 46.23
CA SER A 790 -37.72 15.72 46.10
C SER A 790 -37.37 14.60 47.09
N LEU A 791 -36.08 14.32 47.30
CA LEU A 791 -35.64 13.35 48.30
C LEU A 791 -35.97 13.80 49.73
N TYR A 792 -35.76 15.08 50.06
CA TYR A 792 -36.15 15.62 51.36
C TYR A 792 -37.66 15.56 51.61
N ASN A 793 -38.47 15.86 50.60
CA ASN A 793 -39.92 15.77 50.70
C ASN A 793 -40.38 14.32 50.91
N LEU A 794 -39.75 13.35 50.24
CA LEU A 794 -40.02 11.93 50.44
C LEU A 794 -39.74 11.51 51.89
N HIS A 795 -38.57 11.86 52.41
CA HIS A 795 -38.16 11.51 53.77
C HIS A 795 -39.00 12.22 54.84
N GLN A 796 -39.39 13.47 54.63
CA GLN A 796 -40.35 14.16 55.51
C GLN A 796 -41.67 13.37 55.57
N ARG A 797 -42.20 12.90 54.42
CA ARG A 797 -43.41 12.06 54.40
C ARG A 797 -43.22 10.74 55.14
N TYR A 798 -42.04 10.12 55.07
CA TYR A 798 -41.74 8.91 55.84
C TYR A 798 -41.75 9.17 57.35
N VAL A 799 -41.14 10.26 57.83
CA VAL A 799 -41.19 10.64 59.25
C VAL A 799 -42.62 10.88 59.73
N LEU A 800 -43.41 11.63 58.95
CA LEU A 800 -44.80 11.92 59.30
C LEU A 800 -45.66 10.65 59.31
N LYS A 801 -45.49 9.76 58.33
CA LYS A 801 -46.20 8.47 58.28
C LYS A 801 -45.84 7.56 59.45
N ALA A 802 -44.63 7.69 59.99
CA ALA A 802 -44.15 6.95 61.16
C ALA A 802 -44.51 7.60 62.51
N GLY A 803 -45.35 8.64 62.54
CA GLY A 803 -45.84 9.28 63.76
C GLY A 803 -44.99 10.45 64.28
N GLY A 804 -43.92 10.82 63.57
CA GLY A 804 -43.08 11.96 63.91
C GLY A 804 -43.62 13.30 63.41
N LYS A 805 -43.08 14.41 63.92
CA LYS A 805 -43.35 15.78 63.46
C LYS A 805 -42.05 16.49 63.13
N ILE A 806 -42.04 17.35 62.10
CA ILE A 806 -40.89 18.22 61.78
C ILE A 806 -41.29 19.68 61.92
N ILE A 807 -40.52 20.45 62.69
CA ILE A 807 -40.72 21.88 62.95
C ILE A 807 -39.52 22.71 62.48
N ASP A 808 -39.77 23.99 62.19
CA ASP A 808 -38.75 25.03 62.08
C ASP A 808 -38.19 25.29 63.48
N GLY A 809 -36.88 25.08 63.68
CA GLY A 809 -36.24 25.20 64.99
C GLY A 809 -36.25 26.60 65.58
N GLU A 810 -36.31 27.63 64.73
CA GLU A 810 -36.33 29.04 65.17
C GLU A 810 -37.75 29.50 65.45
N LYS A 811 -38.72 29.05 64.66
CA LYS A 811 -40.13 29.49 64.76
C LYS A 811 -41.00 28.58 65.62
N GLY A 812 -40.59 27.34 65.86
CA GLY A 812 -41.36 26.33 66.58
C GLY A 812 -42.63 25.85 65.84
N ILE A 813 -42.78 26.19 64.56
CA ILE A 813 -43.98 25.90 63.75
C ILE A 813 -43.73 24.66 62.88
N PRO A 814 -44.73 23.77 62.70
CA PRO A 814 -44.62 22.65 61.76
C PRO A 814 -44.24 23.11 60.36
N VAL A 815 -43.24 22.44 59.77
CA VAL A 815 -42.85 22.71 58.39
C VAL A 815 -43.84 21.98 57.46
N PRO A 816 -44.51 22.69 56.54
CA PRO A 816 -45.50 22.07 55.67
C PRO A 816 -44.88 21.07 54.69
N LEU A 817 -45.69 20.10 54.25
CA LEU A 817 -45.34 19.26 53.10
C LEU A 817 -45.53 20.07 51.81
N LEU A 818 -44.59 19.95 50.88
CA LEU A 818 -44.73 20.53 49.56
C LEU A 818 -45.52 19.60 48.63
N SER A 819 -46.32 20.19 47.74
CA SER A 819 -46.74 19.52 46.50
C SER A 819 -45.49 19.16 45.69
N SER A 820 -45.50 18.02 44.99
CA SER A 820 -44.32 17.41 44.35
C SER A 820 -43.37 18.43 43.69
N PRO A 821 -42.12 18.60 44.19
CA PRO A 821 -41.16 19.61 43.70
C PRO A 821 -40.81 19.47 42.21
N VAL A 822 -41.06 18.31 41.61
CA VAL A 822 -40.84 18.04 40.18
C VAL A 822 -41.87 18.77 39.31
N LEU A 823 -43.04 19.12 39.85
CA LEU A 823 -44.15 19.69 39.11
C LEU A 823 -44.23 21.23 39.15
N THR A 824 -43.57 21.90 40.09
CA THR A 824 -43.69 23.36 40.27
C THR A 824 -42.53 24.12 39.60
N SER A 825 -42.85 25.26 38.94
CA SER A 825 -41.85 26.13 38.30
C SER A 825 -41.41 27.30 39.18
N ASP A 826 -42.06 27.49 40.34
CA ASP A 826 -41.82 28.61 41.24
C ASP A 826 -40.81 28.23 42.33
N LYS A 827 -39.66 28.91 42.34
CA LYS A 827 -38.56 28.66 43.28
C LYS A 827 -38.83 29.21 44.68
N SER A 828 -39.80 30.10 44.86
CA SER A 828 -40.13 30.72 46.16
C SER A 828 -40.71 29.73 47.17
N HIS A 829 -41.37 28.66 46.70
CA HIS A 829 -41.89 27.59 47.55
C HIS A 829 -40.79 26.74 48.22
N TYR A 830 -39.53 26.84 47.80
CA TYR A 830 -38.44 26.03 48.32
C TYR A 830 -37.76 26.62 49.57
N GLU A 831 -37.99 27.90 49.89
CA GLU A 831 -37.38 28.56 51.06
C GLU A 831 -37.89 28.01 52.40
N ASN A 832 -39.06 27.38 52.41
CA ASN A 832 -39.73 26.87 53.62
C ASN A 832 -39.79 25.33 53.69
N GLN A 833 -38.96 24.60 52.93
CA GLN A 833 -39.00 23.12 52.95
C GLN A 833 -38.20 22.54 54.12
N ALA A 834 -38.70 21.47 54.73
CA ALA A 834 -37.94 20.71 55.71
C ALA A 834 -36.74 20.04 55.04
N ILE A 835 -35.55 20.24 55.60
CA ILE A 835 -34.37 19.45 55.26
C ILE A 835 -34.50 18.17 56.07
N CYS A 836 -34.81 17.06 55.42
CA CYS A 836 -34.97 15.75 56.06
C CYS A 836 -34.27 14.68 55.22
N GLU A 837 -33.23 14.07 55.75
CA GLU A 837 -32.48 13.03 55.07
C GLU A 837 -32.48 11.73 55.88
N ILE A 838 -32.96 10.66 55.28
CA ILE A 838 -32.94 9.31 55.84
C ILE A 838 -31.99 8.47 55.00
N SER A 839 -31.00 7.85 55.64
CA SER A 839 -30.09 6.93 54.99
C SER A 839 -30.84 5.69 54.51
N PRO A 840 -30.63 5.22 53.26
CA PRO A 840 -31.17 3.95 52.80
C PRO A 840 -30.80 2.77 53.70
N LEU A 841 -29.65 2.81 54.39
CA LEU A 841 -29.23 1.78 55.34
C LEU A 841 -30.20 1.63 56.53
N LEU A 842 -30.88 2.72 56.90
CA LEU A 842 -31.87 2.73 57.97
C LEU A 842 -33.25 2.31 57.46
N SER A 843 -33.67 2.87 56.33
CA SER A 843 -35.00 2.67 55.76
C SER A 843 -34.97 2.75 54.24
N TYR A 844 -35.43 1.70 53.56
CA TYR A 844 -35.48 1.64 52.09
C TYR A 844 -36.64 2.46 51.54
N GLU A 845 -37.82 2.33 52.14
CA GLU A 845 -39.07 2.94 51.69
C GLU A 845 -39.96 3.47 52.83
N GLY A 846 -39.35 3.80 53.97
CA GLY A 846 -40.03 4.35 55.14
C GLY A 846 -40.39 3.30 56.19
N GLU A 847 -40.00 2.05 56.00
CA GLU A 847 -40.19 0.98 56.99
C GLU A 847 -39.31 1.17 58.24
N ASN A 848 -39.74 0.62 59.37
CA ASN A 848 -39.01 0.60 60.66
C ASN A 848 -38.70 1.97 61.31
N LEU A 849 -39.28 3.06 60.82
CA LEU A 849 -39.04 4.40 61.38
C LEU A 849 -39.85 4.71 62.65
N ALA A 850 -40.98 4.04 62.90
CA ALA A 850 -41.84 4.32 64.04
C ALA A 850 -41.09 4.23 65.38
N ASN A 851 -40.24 3.22 65.54
CA ASN A 851 -39.40 3.05 66.74
C ASN A 851 -38.43 4.23 67.00
N ILE A 852 -38.17 5.06 65.98
CA ILE A 852 -37.21 6.16 66.02
C ILE A 852 -37.92 7.49 66.18
N VAL A 853 -39.05 7.71 65.50
CA VAL A 853 -39.67 9.04 65.38
C VAL A 853 -41.09 9.13 65.95
N ASP A 854 -41.76 8.03 66.30
CA ASP A 854 -43.14 8.07 66.78
C ASP A 854 -43.27 8.92 68.06
N GLY A 855 -44.26 9.81 68.06
CA GLY A 855 -44.50 10.78 69.13
C GLY A 855 -43.43 11.87 69.27
N LYS A 856 -42.35 11.87 68.47
CA LYS A 856 -41.26 12.85 68.57
C LYS A 856 -41.48 14.05 67.67
N THR A 857 -41.00 15.20 68.13
CA THR A 857 -40.91 16.43 67.34
C THR A 857 -39.44 16.72 67.04
N LEU A 858 -39.10 16.81 65.75
CA LEU A 858 -37.74 16.99 65.24
C LEU A 858 -37.60 18.39 64.64
N SER A 859 -36.46 19.03 64.85
CA SER A 859 -36.15 20.32 64.21
C SER A 859 -35.40 20.08 62.90
N THR A 860 -35.78 20.77 61.82
CA THR A 860 -34.99 20.80 60.58
C THR A 860 -33.65 21.52 60.79
N PRO A 861 -32.51 21.05 60.22
CA PRO A 861 -32.35 19.85 59.39
C PRO A 861 -32.36 18.54 60.20
N VAL A 862 -33.12 17.56 59.71
CA VAL A 862 -33.20 16.20 60.26
C VAL A 862 -32.32 15.26 59.45
N MET A 863 -31.43 14.52 60.12
CA MET A 863 -30.67 13.43 59.51
C MET A 863 -30.86 12.16 60.35
N LEU A 864 -31.32 11.08 59.73
CA LEU A 864 -31.45 9.76 60.34
C LEU A 864 -30.59 8.78 59.53
N SER A 865 -29.62 8.12 60.17
CA SER A 865 -28.64 7.27 59.49
C SER A 865 -28.47 5.90 60.10
#